data_AF-A0A5K7X3X9-F1
#
_entry.id   AF-A0A5K7X3X9-F1
#
_cell.length_a   1.000
_cell.length_b   1.000
_cell.length_c   1.000
_cell.angle_alpha   90.00
_cell.angle_beta   90.00
_cell.angle_gamma   90.00
#
_symmetry.space_group_name_H-M   'P 1'
#
loop_
_entity.id
_entity.type
_entity.pdbx_description
1 polymer ?
#
loop_
_entity_poly.entity_id
_entity_poly.type
_entity_poly.pdbx_seq_one_letter_code
_entity_poly.pdbx_strand_id
1 'polypeptide(L)'
;MGGRNFSLRFPRDGMELNDARRHDRGRSVMRKATMSGFRGSLARTLAVIGFAFALAASRASATGVPIDGFLPMVGITLTDEFVDDIDFSPHAATSVGGGYLSQNGSPRFELALLDTGAATSLLTTAADAAFNIDGPYSGEPDGFKGTESIQIGGATGLLDALVSDPLGLYASGLQNRTGGGAALAINTNTLLGQTNTSVATLPVESPLPNILGLTFASQYATRIRNSQPQVFEADGKTVRSPAIDFLPLGSGGSQGITRKAPMSLQGAAPSTPFYQLNFGGIGSGDLDFWENPSSPTVVQGGHFLNVNASNNGTALGTKEFFFDTGASVTVLSELTALQLGIDVQTDTPDFTLEIVGSGGGSGAVPGFFIDQFTVLATGGSVTLSNVPVLVFDVTNPASPGNIVPGIVGTNVFAGRDIIIDPIPSNGGGGSSAGVYISDAVTSQKNWTTAAASASWATGGSWNGGAAPTTLGIANVRNAGSGNQEAVVSASTTAFEANVSGVAGRTMTVRVQTGAKLTTFTGINIEQFGAIHLEGGTLDSQYVEVMGGTLSGSGSIATGSGPIDGQVENRGGIVAPGNGSTTGTISIRGRFANAHDGALNIDVGGTTAGTQYDRLLIDGTVALDGVLNVSLVNLGGGVFTPALGSFFSVIEGTTIGGTFSTLNMPTLPSGRMWAVDYEETAVKLKVTLPGDFDGDWSVDADDLALWKTGYGTTYNGNDLLQWQRYFGQSIAGAIAAVPEPTTGGLMLVAALGLAAVRRRRGV
;
A
#
# COMPACT_ATOMS: atom_id res chain seq x y z
N MET A 1 42.63 -17.01 49.78
CA MET A 1 43.11 -15.93 50.68
C MET A 1 42.58 -14.62 50.09
N GLY A 2 41.38 -14.15 50.43
CA GLY A 2 40.99 -13.41 51.64
C GLY A 2 40.54 -12.03 51.14
N GLY A 3 39.30 -11.52 51.27
CA GLY A 3 38.33 -11.63 52.34
C GLY A 3 38.39 -10.36 53.19
N ARG A 4 37.38 -9.49 53.11
CA ARG A 4 36.87 -8.66 54.23
C ARG A 4 35.63 -7.82 53.87
N ASN A 5 34.52 -8.19 54.52
CA ASN A 5 33.34 -7.38 54.83
C ASN A 5 33.67 -6.28 55.86
N PHE A 6 32.82 -5.25 56.00
CA PHE A 6 32.15 -4.83 57.27
C PHE A 6 31.28 -3.55 57.14
N SER A 7 29.96 -3.73 56.99
CA SER A 7 28.84 -3.35 57.88
C SER A 7 28.86 -2.12 58.85
N LEU A 8 27.80 -1.28 58.71
CA LEU A 8 26.85 -0.67 59.70
C LEU A 8 27.29 0.36 60.78
N ARG A 9 26.59 1.53 60.85
CA ARG A 9 25.52 1.93 61.84
C ARG A 9 25.26 3.46 61.91
N PHE A 10 23.98 3.82 62.11
CA PHE A 10 23.47 5.14 62.56
C PHE A 10 23.80 5.42 64.06
N PRO A 11 23.65 6.68 64.56
CA PRO A 11 22.41 7.07 65.26
C PRO A 11 21.96 8.55 65.10
N ARG A 12 20.72 8.77 65.57
CA ARG A 12 19.96 10.03 65.81
C ARG A 12 20.50 10.85 66.99
N ASP A 13 20.18 12.15 67.00
CA ASP A 13 19.65 13.01 68.09
C ASP A 13 19.63 14.47 67.56
N GLY A 14 18.71 15.43 67.79
CA GLY A 14 17.61 15.60 68.73
C GLY A 14 17.75 16.93 69.50
N MET A 15 17.05 18.01 69.12
CA MET A 15 16.67 19.21 69.95
C MET A 15 15.86 20.22 69.07
N GLU A 16 14.55 20.47 69.26
CA GLU A 16 13.85 21.39 70.23
C GLU A 16 14.29 22.87 70.10
N LEU A 17 13.45 23.94 70.02
CA LEU A 17 12.12 24.31 70.58
C LEU A 17 11.54 25.58 69.87
N ASN A 18 10.19 25.72 69.93
CA ASN A 18 9.33 26.93 70.09
C ASN A 18 9.45 28.15 69.12
N ASP A 19 8.41 28.92 68.80
CA ASP A 19 7.21 29.32 69.55
C ASP A 19 6.10 29.88 68.61
N ALA A 20 4.91 30.02 69.18
CA ALA A 20 3.58 30.27 68.64
C ALA A 20 3.24 31.69 68.13
N ARG A 21 2.14 31.82 67.35
CA ARG A 21 0.87 32.44 67.84
C ARG A 21 -0.29 32.48 66.82
N ARG A 22 -1.48 32.51 67.41
CA ARG A 22 -2.85 32.37 66.89
C ARG A 22 -3.62 33.71 66.89
N HIS A 23 -4.82 33.67 66.27
CA HIS A 23 -6.02 34.54 66.41
C HIS A 23 -6.08 35.78 65.50
N ASP A 24 -7.22 36.22 64.94
CA ASP A 24 -8.61 36.12 65.42
C ASP A 24 -9.70 36.27 64.30
N ARG A 25 -10.93 35.96 64.73
CA ARG A 25 -12.30 35.94 64.20
C ARG A 25 -12.84 36.99 63.20
N GLY A 26 -13.92 36.56 62.51
CA GLY A 26 -15.08 37.40 62.12
C GLY A 26 -16.21 36.61 61.40
N ARG A 27 -17.16 35.97 62.12
CA ARG A 27 -18.63 36.26 62.21
C ARG A 27 -19.35 36.53 60.86
N SER A 28 -20.29 35.69 60.41
CA SER A 28 -21.75 35.63 60.72
C SER A 28 -22.49 35.73 59.37
N VAL A 29 -23.57 35.01 58.99
CA VAL A 29 -24.93 34.98 59.55
C VAL A 29 -25.70 33.78 58.91
N MET A 30 -26.46 33.04 59.72
CA MET A 30 -27.49 32.07 59.30
C MET A 30 -28.78 32.76 58.81
N ARG A 31 -29.48 32.16 57.84
CA ARG A 31 -30.96 32.12 57.85
C ARG A 31 -31.50 30.71 57.53
N LYS A 32 -32.25 30.19 58.51
CA LYS A 32 -33.34 29.17 58.50
C LYS A 32 -34.22 29.22 57.24
N ALA A 33 -35.04 28.25 56.86
CA ALA A 33 -35.34 26.84 57.19
C ALA A 33 -36.70 26.57 56.49
N THR A 34 -36.97 25.39 55.93
CA THR A 34 -38.20 24.58 56.18
C THR A 34 -38.32 23.36 55.28
N MET A 35 -38.84 22.29 55.90
CA MET A 35 -39.18 20.97 55.36
C MET A 35 -40.51 21.03 54.57
N SER A 36 -40.69 20.15 53.56
CA SER A 36 -41.72 19.09 53.57
C SER A 36 -41.68 18.31 52.25
N GLY A 37 -41.86 16.99 52.34
CA GLY A 37 -41.76 16.08 51.20
C GLY A 37 -43.04 15.97 50.38
N PHE A 38 -42.92 15.40 49.18
CA PHE A 38 -44.01 14.69 48.53
C PHE A 38 -43.46 13.62 47.57
N ARG A 39 -44.22 12.53 47.49
CA ARG A 39 -43.97 11.27 46.79
C ARG A 39 -44.02 11.44 45.27
N GLY A 40 -43.32 10.56 44.55
CA GLY A 40 -43.86 9.94 43.34
C GLY A 40 -43.05 10.05 42.05
N SER A 41 -42.89 8.88 41.41
CA SER A 41 -42.70 8.66 39.96
C SER A 41 -41.29 8.85 39.37
N LEU A 42 -40.55 7.73 39.29
CA LEU A 42 -39.53 7.52 38.25
C LEU A 42 -40.20 7.50 36.87
N ALA A 43 -40.10 8.61 36.13
CA ALA A 43 -40.19 8.61 34.68
C ALA A 43 -38.77 8.72 34.13
N ARG A 44 -38.19 7.59 33.70
CA ARG A 44 -36.89 7.56 33.01
C ARG A 44 -37.10 8.05 31.58
N THR A 45 -36.77 9.31 31.34
CA THR A 45 -36.44 9.83 30.01
C THR A 45 -35.15 9.18 29.54
N LEU A 46 -35.16 8.52 28.37
CA LEU A 46 -33.94 8.16 27.65
C LEU A 46 -33.17 9.44 27.34
N ALA A 47 -32.09 9.70 28.07
CA ALA A 47 -31.08 10.66 27.69
C ALA A 47 -30.07 9.94 26.79
N VAL A 48 -30.13 10.22 25.50
CA VAL A 48 -29.04 9.97 24.55
C VAL A 48 -27.85 10.79 25.04
N ILE A 49 -26.83 10.14 25.59
CA ILE A 49 -25.57 10.80 25.92
C ILE A 49 -24.82 11.00 24.61
N GLY A 50 -25.03 12.16 23.99
CA GLY A 50 -24.12 12.68 22.98
C GLY A 50 -22.82 13.10 23.66
N PHE A 51 -21.78 12.28 23.55
CA PHE A 51 -20.42 12.71 23.87
C PHE A 51 -19.96 13.68 22.78
N ALA A 52 -20.18 14.97 23.00
CA ALA A 52 -19.54 16.02 22.21
C ALA A 52 -18.11 16.22 22.75
N PHE A 53 -17.16 15.44 22.25
CA PHE A 53 -15.76 15.82 22.30
C PHE A 53 -15.54 16.95 21.29
N ALA A 54 -15.67 18.19 21.75
CA ALA A 54 -15.07 19.32 21.06
C ALA A 54 -13.56 19.33 21.36
N LEU A 55 -12.83 18.32 20.84
CA LEU A 55 -11.43 18.54 20.54
C LEU A 55 -11.41 19.60 19.44
N ALA A 56 -10.61 20.65 19.61
CA ALA A 56 -10.19 21.45 18.47
C ALA A 56 -9.44 20.48 17.55
N ALA A 57 -10.15 19.88 16.61
CA ALA A 57 -9.58 18.99 15.60
C ALA A 57 -8.58 19.84 14.81
N SER A 58 -7.30 19.69 15.13
CA SER A 58 -6.24 20.00 14.20
C SER A 58 -6.62 19.30 12.91
N ARG A 59 -6.86 20.07 11.85
CA ARG A 59 -7.17 19.53 10.53
C ARG A 59 -6.10 18.49 10.23
N ALA A 60 -6.48 17.22 10.12
CA ALA A 60 -5.63 16.26 9.44
C ALA A 60 -5.65 16.66 7.96
N SER A 61 -4.82 17.63 7.61
CA SER A 61 -4.48 17.92 6.22
C SER A 61 -3.60 16.77 5.75
N ALA A 62 -3.82 16.25 4.55
CA ALA A 62 -2.77 15.52 3.85
C ALA A 62 -1.47 16.33 3.97
N THR A 63 -0.42 15.67 4.45
CA THR A 63 0.80 16.34 4.93
C THR A 63 1.83 16.55 3.83
N GLY A 64 1.48 16.15 2.61
CA GLY A 64 2.30 16.23 1.42
C GLY A 64 3.27 15.05 1.25
N VAL A 65 3.27 14.09 2.18
CA VAL A 65 3.99 12.82 2.05
C VAL A 65 2.97 11.70 1.88
N PRO A 66 2.93 11.01 0.73
CA PRO A 66 2.01 9.90 0.55
C PRO A 66 2.44 8.70 1.40
N ILE A 67 1.48 7.85 1.80
CA ILE A 67 1.80 6.54 2.38
C ILE A 67 2.67 5.76 1.40
N ASP A 68 2.18 5.61 0.18
CA ASP A 68 2.87 4.90 -0.89
C ASP A 68 3.60 5.88 -1.83
N GLY A 69 4.93 5.86 -1.81
CA GLY A 69 5.79 6.68 -2.65
C GLY A 69 5.83 6.22 -4.10
N PHE A 70 6.37 7.03 -5.00
CA PHE A 70 6.41 6.65 -6.42
C PHE A 70 7.21 5.35 -6.66
N LEU A 71 6.79 4.56 -7.65
CA LEU A 71 7.48 3.33 -8.05
C LEU A 71 8.29 3.61 -9.33
N PRO A 72 9.63 3.74 -9.26
CA PRO A 72 10.45 4.05 -10.42
C PRO A 72 10.58 2.83 -11.34
N MET A 73 10.03 2.93 -12.55
CA MET A 73 10.02 1.84 -13.53
C MET A 73 10.71 2.22 -14.83
N VAL A 74 11.35 1.22 -15.44
CA VAL A 74 12.04 1.30 -16.73
C VAL A 74 11.58 0.17 -17.63
N GLY A 75 11.80 0.31 -18.94
CA GLY A 75 11.72 -0.84 -19.83
C GLY A 75 13.08 -1.47 -20.00
N ILE A 76 13.14 -2.79 -19.86
CA ILE A 76 14.35 -3.60 -20.04
C ILE A 76 14.27 -4.46 -21.30
N THR A 77 15.41 -4.76 -21.90
CA THR A 77 15.56 -5.72 -23.00
C THR A 77 16.88 -6.47 -22.85
N LEU A 78 16.97 -7.65 -23.45
CA LEU A 78 18.15 -8.51 -23.38
C LEU A 78 18.74 -8.76 -24.77
N THR A 79 20.05 -8.96 -24.86
CA THR A 79 20.76 -9.40 -26.07
C THR A 79 21.72 -10.55 -25.76
N ASP A 80 22.20 -11.20 -26.82
CA ASP A 80 23.25 -12.22 -26.78
C ASP A 80 24.67 -11.62 -26.60
N GLU A 81 24.82 -10.37 -26.17
CA GLU A 81 26.14 -9.74 -25.98
C GLU A 81 26.78 -10.16 -24.65
N PHE A 82 27.78 -11.04 -24.73
CA PHE A 82 28.62 -11.43 -23.61
C PHE A 82 30.10 -11.57 -24.03
N VAL A 83 30.98 -11.81 -23.06
CA VAL A 83 32.40 -12.04 -23.30
C VAL A 83 32.71 -13.52 -23.11
N ASP A 84 33.19 -14.15 -24.20
CA ASP A 84 33.59 -15.56 -24.27
C ASP A 84 35.07 -15.73 -23.87
N ASP A 85 35.42 -15.30 -22.65
CA ASP A 85 36.75 -15.49 -22.04
C ASP A 85 36.70 -15.55 -20.49
N ILE A 86 37.85 -15.30 -19.84
CA ILE A 86 37.98 -15.31 -18.37
C ILE A 86 37.64 -13.94 -17.71
N ASP A 87 36.90 -13.08 -18.38
CA ASP A 87 36.36 -11.84 -17.83
C ASP A 87 34.98 -12.06 -17.22
N PHE A 88 34.89 -11.86 -15.92
CA PHE A 88 33.66 -12.06 -15.12
C PHE A 88 33.06 -10.74 -14.64
N SER A 89 33.53 -9.65 -15.25
CA SER A 89 33.11 -8.29 -14.95
C SER A 89 32.06 -7.87 -15.96
N PRO A 90 30.91 -7.34 -15.53
CA PRO A 90 29.96 -6.70 -16.41
C PRO A 90 30.45 -5.32 -16.84
N HIS A 91 30.23 -4.98 -18.10
CA HIS A 91 30.70 -3.73 -18.70
C HIS A 91 29.55 -2.81 -19.07
N ALA A 92 29.68 -1.53 -18.69
CA ALA A 92 28.73 -0.51 -19.09
C ALA A 92 28.76 -0.29 -20.60
N ALA A 93 27.59 -0.26 -21.23
CA ALA A 93 27.41 -0.04 -22.67
C ALA A 93 26.61 1.24 -22.91
N THR A 94 27.01 2.02 -23.90
CA THR A 94 26.32 3.27 -24.28
C THR A 94 25.33 3.12 -25.43
N SER A 95 25.25 1.91 -25.99
CA SER A 95 24.35 1.51 -27.07
C SER A 95 24.15 0.00 -27.02
N VAL A 96 23.08 -0.49 -27.65
CA VAL A 96 22.85 -1.94 -27.81
C VAL A 96 23.93 -2.58 -28.68
N GLY A 97 24.47 -3.70 -28.23
CA GLY A 97 25.24 -4.65 -29.03
C GLY A 97 24.62 -6.05 -28.97
N GLY A 98 25.13 -6.97 -29.79
CA GLY A 98 24.52 -8.30 -29.97
C GLY A 98 23.17 -8.29 -30.71
N GLY A 99 22.60 -9.48 -30.88
CA GLY A 99 21.23 -9.74 -31.32
C GLY A 99 20.26 -9.80 -30.15
N TYR A 100 19.03 -9.34 -30.34
CA TYR A 100 18.01 -9.33 -29.28
C TYR A 100 17.55 -10.74 -28.90
N LEU A 101 17.50 -11.01 -27.60
CA LEU A 101 16.86 -12.23 -27.08
C LEU A 101 15.35 -12.11 -27.26
N SER A 102 14.85 -12.84 -28.26
CA SER A 102 13.43 -13.03 -28.56
C SER A 102 13.29 -14.10 -29.64
N GLN A 103 12.11 -14.70 -29.75
CA GLN A 103 11.83 -15.74 -30.76
C GLN A 103 12.16 -15.36 -32.22
N ASN A 104 12.13 -14.06 -32.55
CA ASN A 104 12.35 -13.56 -33.92
C ASN A 104 13.54 -12.59 -34.03
N GLY A 105 14.41 -12.50 -33.01
CA GLY A 105 15.54 -11.56 -32.99
C GLY A 105 15.17 -10.07 -33.05
N SER A 106 13.91 -9.73 -32.75
CA SER A 106 13.40 -8.35 -32.76
C SER A 106 13.42 -7.77 -31.34
N PRO A 107 13.55 -6.43 -31.17
CA PRO A 107 13.50 -5.84 -29.83
C PRO A 107 12.21 -6.22 -29.08
N ARG A 108 12.38 -6.72 -27.86
CA ARG A 108 11.28 -6.99 -26.91
C ARG A 108 11.57 -6.25 -25.62
N PHE A 109 10.53 -5.73 -24.98
CA PHE A 109 10.67 -4.95 -23.77
C PHE A 109 9.73 -5.44 -22.70
N GLU A 110 10.24 -5.54 -21.48
CA GLU A 110 9.48 -5.84 -20.28
C GLU A 110 9.62 -4.69 -19.29
N LEU A 111 8.60 -4.49 -18.46
CA LEU A 111 8.62 -3.46 -17.42
C LEU A 111 9.40 -4.00 -16.21
N ALA A 112 10.30 -3.19 -15.66
CA ALA A 112 11.05 -3.53 -14.45
C ALA A 112 11.04 -2.39 -13.44
N LEU A 113 10.94 -2.74 -12.16
CA LEU A 113 11.16 -1.82 -11.04
C LEU A 113 12.66 -1.54 -10.92
N LEU A 114 13.04 -0.27 -10.88
CA LEU A 114 14.40 0.13 -10.56
C LEU A 114 14.58 0.06 -9.04
N ASP A 115 15.41 -0.87 -8.58
CA ASP A 115 15.56 -1.17 -7.16
C ASP A 115 17.04 -1.10 -6.77
N THR A 116 17.40 -0.01 -6.09
CA THR A 116 18.74 0.16 -5.51
C THR A 116 18.98 -0.68 -4.25
N GLY A 117 17.92 -1.27 -3.67
CA GLY A 117 17.99 -2.22 -2.58
C GLY A 117 18.31 -3.65 -3.03
N ALA A 118 17.97 -4.00 -4.27
CA ALA A 118 18.26 -5.31 -4.85
C ALA A 118 19.73 -5.45 -5.27
N ALA A 119 20.44 -6.43 -4.69
CA ALA A 119 21.86 -6.68 -4.99
C ALA A 119 22.12 -7.29 -6.38
N THR A 120 21.07 -7.78 -7.06
CA THR A 120 21.11 -8.39 -8.40
C THR A 120 19.86 -7.98 -9.20
N SER A 121 19.88 -8.18 -10.52
CA SER A 121 18.71 -7.96 -11.38
C SER A 121 17.93 -9.26 -11.54
N LEU A 122 16.60 -9.17 -11.45
CA LEU A 122 15.69 -10.31 -11.43
C LEU A 122 14.68 -10.26 -12.58
N LEU A 123 14.39 -11.41 -13.16
CA LEU A 123 13.34 -11.58 -14.16
C LEU A 123 12.23 -12.45 -13.61
N THR A 124 10.99 -12.12 -13.96
CA THR A 124 9.86 -13.03 -13.77
C THR A 124 9.96 -14.19 -14.76
N THR A 125 9.37 -15.34 -14.44
CA THR A 125 9.26 -16.46 -15.38
C THR A 125 8.54 -16.06 -16.69
N ALA A 126 7.61 -15.10 -16.62
CA ALA A 126 6.93 -14.57 -17.80
C ALA A 126 7.87 -13.76 -18.71
N ALA A 127 8.74 -12.93 -18.13
CA ALA A 127 9.74 -12.18 -18.88
C ALA A 127 10.84 -13.09 -19.46
N ASP A 128 11.32 -14.06 -18.68
CA ASP A 128 12.24 -15.12 -19.13
C ASP A 128 11.72 -15.81 -20.42
N ALA A 129 10.47 -16.26 -20.39
CA ALA A 129 9.81 -16.84 -21.55
C ALA A 129 9.61 -15.83 -22.71
N ALA A 130 9.30 -14.57 -22.40
CA ALA A 130 9.10 -13.52 -23.41
C ALA A 130 10.40 -13.15 -24.14
N PHE A 131 11.51 -13.14 -23.43
CA PHE A 131 12.86 -12.95 -23.98
C PHE A 131 13.42 -14.21 -24.64
N ASN A 132 12.76 -15.37 -24.50
CA ASN A 132 13.20 -16.63 -25.12
C ASN A 132 14.63 -16.97 -24.68
N ILE A 133 14.91 -16.90 -23.37
CA ILE A 133 16.24 -17.14 -22.80
C ILE A 133 16.75 -18.55 -23.12
N ASP A 134 15.88 -19.56 -23.09
CA ASP A 134 16.15 -20.98 -23.45
C ASP A 134 16.29 -21.22 -24.96
N GLY A 135 16.24 -20.17 -25.78
CA GLY A 135 16.32 -20.29 -27.24
C GLY A 135 17.75 -20.55 -27.73
N PRO A 136 17.94 -21.22 -28.88
CA PRO A 136 19.27 -21.35 -29.46
C PRO A 136 19.74 -20.02 -30.06
N TYR A 137 20.94 -19.56 -29.67
CA TYR A 137 21.57 -18.34 -30.18
C TYR A 137 22.95 -18.63 -30.79
N SER A 138 23.51 -17.62 -31.45
CA SER A 138 24.86 -17.72 -32.00
C SER A 138 25.86 -17.58 -30.88
N GLY A 139 26.71 -18.58 -30.66
CA GLY A 139 27.61 -18.62 -29.50
C GLY A 139 27.07 -19.53 -28.41
N GLU A 140 25.76 -19.49 -28.16
CA GLU A 140 25.08 -20.29 -27.13
C GLU A 140 23.91 -21.14 -27.71
N PRO A 141 24.19 -22.36 -28.23
CA PRO A 141 23.18 -23.20 -28.89
C PRO A 141 22.10 -23.78 -27.96
N ASP A 142 22.36 -23.89 -26.67
CA ASP A 142 21.43 -24.28 -25.60
C ASP A 142 20.76 -23.09 -24.90
N GLY A 143 21.12 -21.87 -25.30
CA GLY A 143 20.55 -20.62 -24.81
C GLY A 143 21.28 -20.08 -23.60
N PHE A 144 20.68 -19.10 -22.93
CA PHE A 144 21.29 -18.41 -21.77
C PHE A 144 20.68 -18.86 -20.44
N LYS A 145 20.01 -20.00 -20.43
CA LYS A 145 19.38 -20.51 -19.22
C LYS A 145 20.33 -21.44 -18.50
N GLY A 146 20.90 -20.92 -17.44
CA GLY A 146 21.71 -21.72 -16.53
C GLY A 146 20.87 -22.70 -15.71
N THR A 147 21.60 -23.67 -15.16
CA THR A 147 21.10 -24.77 -14.33
C THR A 147 21.36 -24.55 -12.84
N GLU A 148 22.20 -23.57 -12.51
CA GLU A 148 22.47 -23.17 -11.13
C GLU A 148 21.31 -22.34 -10.55
N SER A 149 21.13 -22.46 -9.24
CA SER A 149 20.10 -21.72 -8.50
C SER A 149 20.68 -21.07 -7.27
N ILE A 150 20.22 -19.86 -6.96
CA ILE A 150 20.59 -19.16 -5.73
C ILE A 150 19.36 -18.86 -4.88
N GLN A 151 19.58 -18.71 -3.58
CA GLN A 151 18.55 -18.20 -2.68
C GLN A 151 18.61 -16.68 -2.63
N ILE A 152 17.57 -16.04 -3.16
CA ILE A 152 17.34 -14.60 -3.01
C ILE A 152 16.59 -14.37 -1.71
N GLY A 153 17.23 -13.63 -0.80
CA GLY A 153 16.59 -13.16 0.43
C GLY A 153 16.11 -11.72 0.33
N GLY A 154 15.09 -11.38 1.11
CA GLY A 154 14.42 -10.09 1.11
C GLY A 154 13.50 -9.96 2.32
N ALA A 155 12.65 -8.94 2.34
CA ALA A 155 11.87 -8.58 3.53
C ALA A 155 11.01 -9.73 4.05
N THR A 156 10.49 -10.61 3.19
CA THR A 156 9.45 -11.57 3.57
C THR A 156 9.88 -13.04 3.53
N GLY A 157 11.14 -13.33 3.17
CA GLY A 157 11.69 -14.70 3.15
C GLY A 157 12.71 -14.94 2.04
N LEU A 158 12.87 -16.22 1.67
CA LEU A 158 13.82 -16.71 0.65
C LEU A 158 13.05 -17.29 -0.54
N LEU A 159 13.54 -17.05 -1.76
CA LEU A 159 13.10 -17.70 -2.99
C LEU A 159 14.30 -18.27 -3.74
N ASP A 160 14.10 -19.45 -4.34
CA ASP A 160 15.08 -20.05 -5.24
C ASP A 160 14.92 -19.43 -6.63
N ALA A 161 15.97 -18.77 -7.13
CA ALA A 161 16.00 -18.17 -8.47
C ALA A 161 17.06 -18.85 -9.33
N LEU A 162 16.72 -19.12 -10.59
CA LEU A 162 17.62 -19.75 -11.56
C LEU A 162 18.57 -18.71 -12.14
N VAL A 163 19.86 -19.03 -12.18
CA VAL A 163 20.90 -18.12 -12.66
C VAL A 163 21.03 -18.27 -14.18
N SER A 164 21.03 -17.16 -14.91
CA SER A 164 21.27 -17.17 -16.36
C SER A 164 22.76 -17.24 -16.68
N ASP A 165 23.10 -17.65 -17.88
CA ASP A 165 24.44 -17.42 -18.43
C ASP A 165 24.63 -15.91 -18.72
N PRO A 166 25.87 -15.44 -18.87
CA PRO A 166 26.15 -14.04 -19.16
C PRO A 166 25.50 -13.58 -20.46
N LEU A 167 24.85 -12.42 -20.42
CA LEU A 167 24.11 -11.81 -21.52
C LEU A 167 24.24 -10.28 -21.48
N GLY A 168 23.61 -9.59 -22.43
CA GLY A 168 23.50 -8.14 -22.44
C GLY A 168 22.17 -7.66 -21.85
N LEU A 169 22.20 -6.88 -20.77
CA LEU A 169 21.00 -6.27 -20.16
C LEU A 169 20.95 -4.77 -20.49
N TYR A 170 19.86 -4.30 -21.11
CA TYR A 170 19.70 -2.88 -21.45
C TYR A 170 18.42 -2.31 -20.89
N ALA A 171 18.46 -1.03 -20.53
CA ALA A 171 17.33 -0.32 -19.96
C ALA A 171 17.16 1.08 -20.53
N SER A 172 15.91 1.56 -20.56
CA SER A 172 15.59 2.96 -20.82
C SER A 172 14.36 3.41 -20.03
N GLY A 173 14.31 4.69 -19.69
CA GLY A 173 13.14 5.28 -19.04
C GLY A 173 11.90 5.27 -19.93
N LEU A 174 10.74 5.19 -19.29
CA LEU A 174 9.43 5.06 -19.95
C LEU A 174 8.98 6.31 -20.72
N GLN A 175 9.70 7.43 -20.59
CA GLN A 175 9.53 8.60 -21.45
C GLN A 175 9.96 8.36 -22.91
N ASN A 176 10.77 7.32 -23.16
CA ASN A 176 11.26 6.97 -24.50
C ASN A 176 10.40 5.92 -25.22
N ARG A 177 9.19 5.64 -24.69
CA ARG A 177 8.26 4.72 -25.33
C ARG A 177 7.82 5.22 -26.70
N THR A 178 7.71 4.30 -27.64
CA THR A 178 7.24 4.55 -29.01
C THR A 178 5.83 4.02 -29.25
N GLY A 179 5.25 3.30 -28.28
CA GLY A 179 3.89 2.79 -28.32
C GLY A 179 3.26 2.66 -26.93
N GLY A 180 1.93 2.64 -26.88
CA GLY A 180 1.12 2.49 -25.67
C GLY A 180 0.12 1.32 -25.75
N GLY A 181 0.49 0.25 -26.46
CA GLY A 181 -0.32 -0.97 -26.58
C GLY A 181 -0.02 -1.98 -25.47
N ALA A 182 -0.58 -3.18 -25.60
CA ALA A 182 -0.38 -4.28 -24.65
C ALA A 182 1.10 -4.66 -24.47
N ALA A 183 1.92 -4.59 -25.53
CA ALA A 183 3.36 -4.80 -25.44
C ALA A 183 4.11 -3.47 -25.36
N LEU A 184 5.05 -3.36 -24.42
CA LEU A 184 5.93 -2.22 -24.28
C LEU A 184 6.85 -2.07 -25.50
N ALA A 185 6.96 -0.87 -26.03
CA ALA A 185 7.86 -0.54 -27.14
C ALA A 185 8.65 0.73 -26.81
N ILE A 186 9.97 0.69 -26.98
CA ILE A 186 10.91 1.76 -26.61
C ILE A 186 11.84 2.07 -27.79
N ASN A 187 12.23 3.34 -27.93
CA ASN A 187 13.25 3.75 -28.89
C ASN A 187 14.60 3.11 -28.53
N THR A 188 15.08 2.18 -29.35
CA THR A 188 16.33 1.45 -29.05
C THR A 188 17.57 2.34 -29.00
N ASN A 189 17.54 3.54 -29.61
CA ASN A 189 18.65 4.50 -29.54
C ASN A 189 18.84 5.14 -28.16
N THR A 190 17.89 4.95 -27.24
CA THR A 190 17.95 5.50 -25.87
C THR A 190 18.33 4.46 -24.83
N LEU A 191 18.69 3.25 -25.28
CA LEU A 191 19.10 2.15 -24.39
C LEU A 191 20.54 2.32 -23.95
N LEU A 192 20.75 2.14 -22.65
CA LEU A 192 22.05 2.01 -22.01
C LEU A 192 22.11 0.60 -21.40
N GLY A 193 23.30 0.01 -21.34
CA GLY A 193 23.44 -1.42 -21.09
C GLY A 193 24.47 -1.81 -20.05
N GLN A 194 24.34 -3.01 -19.54
CA GLN A 194 25.34 -3.75 -18.80
C GLN A 194 25.52 -5.06 -19.56
N THR A 195 26.66 -5.22 -20.22
CA THR A 195 27.03 -6.41 -21.00
C THR A 195 27.82 -7.37 -20.13
N ASN A 196 27.93 -8.63 -20.54
CA ASN A 196 28.60 -9.67 -19.75
C ASN A 196 28.01 -9.78 -18.33
N THR A 197 26.68 -9.80 -18.25
CA THR A 197 25.95 -9.86 -16.99
C THR A 197 25.09 -11.10 -16.92
N SER A 198 25.11 -11.75 -15.77
CA SER A 198 24.17 -12.83 -15.44
C SER A 198 23.04 -12.28 -14.57
N VAL A 199 21.80 -12.65 -14.88
CA VAL A 199 20.59 -12.27 -14.13
C VAL A 199 19.99 -13.51 -13.46
N ALA A 200 18.99 -13.35 -12.59
CA ALA A 200 18.29 -14.49 -12.01
C ALA A 200 16.78 -14.48 -12.32
N THR A 201 16.26 -15.63 -12.75
CA THR A 201 14.84 -15.84 -13.04
C THR A 201 14.12 -16.36 -11.80
N LEU A 202 13.14 -15.59 -11.35
CA LEU A 202 12.23 -15.90 -10.25
C LEU A 202 11.31 -17.08 -10.61
N PRO A 203 10.86 -17.85 -9.61
CA PRO A 203 9.90 -18.92 -9.81
C PRO A 203 8.48 -18.36 -10.05
N VAL A 204 7.59 -19.16 -10.64
CA VAL A 204 6.29 -18.72 -11.17
C VAL A 204 5.34 -18.20 -10.09
N GLU A 205 5.50 -18.69 -8.86
CA GLU A 205 4.74 -18.29 -7.68
C GLU A 205 5.19 -16.95 -7.08
N SER A 206 6.32 -16.39 -7.54
CA SER A 206 6.84 -15.14 -7.01
C SER A 206 5.91 -13.97 -7.33
N PRO A 207 5.51 -13.15 -6.33
CA PRO A 207 4.73 -11.95 -6.56
C PRO A 207 5.57 -10.74 -6.98
N LEU A 208 6.91 -10.89 -7.03
CA LEU A 208 7.81 -9.80 -7.39
C LEU A 208 7.73 -9.48 -8.89
N PRO A 209 7.81 -8.18 -9.27
CA PRO A 209 7.96 -7.80 -10.67
C PRO A 209 9.37 -8.12 -11.17
N ASN A 210 9.64 -7.85 -12.46
CA ASN A 210 11.03 -7.77 -12.91
C ASN A 210 11.74 -6.65 -12.14
N ILE A 211 13.00 -6.86 -11.79
CA ILE A 211 13.80 -5.91 -11.01
C ILE A 211 15.08 -5.58 -11.78
N LEU A 212 15.30 -4.29 -12.02
CA LEU A 212 16.60 -3.77 -12.43
C LEU A 212 17.35 -3.34 -11.18
N GLY A 213 18.29 -4.18 -10.75
CA GLY A 213 18.96 -4.06 -9.46
C GLY A 213 20.11 -3.06 -9.44
N LEU A 214 20.76 -2.99 -8.27
CA LEU A 214 21.93 -2.16 -8.02
C LEU A 214 23.12 -2.51 -8.93
N THR A 215 23.17 -3.73 -9.48
CA THR A 215 24.19 -4.15 -10.46
C THR A 215 24.24 -3.20 -11.64
N PHE A 216 23.09 -2.91 -12.24
CA PHE A 216 22.98 -1.98 -13.35
C PHE A 216 23.04 -0.53 -12.85
N ALA A 217 22.27 -0.20 -11.80
CA ALA A 217 22.15 1.18 -11.32
C ALA A 217 23.48 1.77 -10.83
N SER A 218 24.41 0.94 -10.37
CA SER A 218 25.76 1.34 -9.94
C SER A 218 26.67 1.82 -11.08
N GLN A 219 26.38 1.42 -12.32
CA GLN A 219 27.18 1.79 -13.49
C GLN A 219 26.85 3.18 -14.06
N TYR A 220 25.77 3.80 -13.58
CA TYR A 220 25.27 5.08 -14.07
C TYR A 220 24.88 6.01 -12.93
N ALA A 221 24.95 7.31 -13.17
CA ALA A 221 24.20 8.26 -12.35
C ALA A 221 22.73 8.17 -12.78
N THR A 222 21.83 7.82 -11.86
CA THR A 222 20.41 7.61 -12.16
C THR A 222 19.63 8.87 -11.81
N ARG A 223 19.02 9.51 -12.80
CA ARG A 223 18.14 10.67 -12.63
C ARG A 223 16.67 10.25 -12.69
N ILE A 224 15.96 10.41 -11.58
CA ILE A 224 14.53 10.15 -11.43
C ILE A 224 13.80 11.49 -11.43
N ARG A 225 12.92 11.71 -12.41
CA ARG A 225 12.22 12.99 -12.66
C ARG A 225 10.73 12.90 -12.36
N ASN A 226 10.36 13.25 -11.13
CA ASN A 226 8.96 13.48 -10.76
C ASN A 226 8.37 14.71 -11.48
N SER A 227 9.21 15.58 -12.05
CA SER A 227 8.81 16.70 -12.92
C SER A 227 8.27 16.24 -14.27
N GLN A 228 8.47 14.97 -14.63
CA GLN A 228 8.00 14.38 -15.88
C GLN A 228 7.33 13.01 -15.63
N PRO A 229 6.17 12.98 -14.97
CA PRO A 229 5.46 11.73 -14.66
C PRO A 229 5.02 11.03 -15.94
N GLN A 230 5.20 9.71 -15.97
CA GLN A 230 4.72 8.79 -16.99
C GLN A 230 3.47 8.09 -16.46
N VAL A 231 2.34 8.30 -17.13
CA VAL A 231 1.06 7.66 -16.80
C VAL A 231 0.46 7.07 -18.07
N PHE A 232 0.31 5.74 -18.12
CA PHE A 232 -0.24 5.02 -19.28
C PHE A 232 -0.78 3.65 -18.87
N GLU A 233 -1.61 3.04 -19.71
CA GLU A 233 -2.08 1.67 -19.50
C GLU A 233 -1.10 0.65 -20.12
N ALA A 234 -0.78 -0.42 -19.38
CA ALA A 234 -0.06 -1.60 -19.86
C ALA A 234 -0.68 -2.85 -19.20
N ASP A 235 -0.98 -3.88 -19.99
CA ASP A 235 -1.61 -5.13 -19.50
C ASP A 235 -2.86 -4.92 -18.63
N GLY A 236 -3.67 -3.91 -18.95
CA GLY A 236 -4.88 -3.58 -18.21
C GLY A 236 -4.63 -2.97 -16.82
N LYS A 237 -3.36 -2.67 -16.47
CA LYS A 237 -2.95 -1.94 -15.27
C LYS A 237 -2.45 -0.56 -15.68
N THR A 238 -2.76 0.47 -14.91
CA THR A 238 -2.16 1.79 -15.12
C THR A 238 -0.75 1.80 -14.53
N VAL A 239 0.24 2.13 -15.34
CA VAL A 239 1.64 2.36 -14.95
C VAL A 239 1.82 3.84 -14.59
N ARG A 240 2.37 4.09 -13.41
CA ARG A 240 2.75 5.39 -12.85
C ARG A 240 4.22 5.34 -12.46
N SER A 241 5.05 6.09 -13.18
CA SER A 241 6.46 6.18 -12.86
C SER A 241 6.98 7.58 -13.16
N PRO A 242 7.93 8.12 -12.40
CA PRO A 242 8.73 9.24 -12.88
C PRO A 242 9.48 8.85 -14.17
N ALA A 243 9.85 9.83 -14.99
CA ALA A 243 10.79 9.59 -16.08
C ALA A 243 12.18 9.29 -15.51
N ILE A 244 12.94 8.39 -16.13
CA ILE A 244 14.25 7.96 -15.64
C ILE A 244 15.30 8.12 -16.74
N ASP A 245 16.36 8.86 -16.46
CA ASP A 245 17.54 8.92 -17.32
C ASP A 245 18.72 8.26 -16.62
N PHE A 246 19.46 7.42 -17.34
CA PHE A 246 20.78 6.97 -16.92
C PHE A 246 21.82 7.91 -17.54
N LEU A 247 22.73 8.41 -16.71
CA LEU A 247 23.71 9.43 -17.06
C LEU A 247 25.12 8.90 -16.78
N PRO A 248 26.16 9.48 -17.40
CA PRO A 248 27.54 9.18 -17.03
C PRO A 248 27.77 9.42 -15.52
N LEU A 249 28.53 8.53 -14.87
CA LEU A 249 28.90 8.67 -13.46
C LEU A 249 29.60 10.01 -13.16
N GLY A 250 29.37 10.54 -11.97
CA GLY A 250 29.93 11.84 -11.54
C GLY A 250 29.27 13.06 -12.19
N SER A 251 28.26 12.87 -13.05
CA SER A 251 27.56 13.97 -13.71
C SER A 251 26.44 14.59 -12.85
N GLY A 252 26.10 14.04 -11.69
CA GLY A 252 24.93 14.48 -10.90
C GLY A 252 24.95 15.98 -10.57
N GLY A 253 26.12 16.52 -10.18
CA GLY A 253 26.28 17.94 -9.87
C GLY A 253 26.11 18.89 -11.07
N SER A 254 26.18 18.38 -12.30
CA SER A 254 26.00 19.17 -13.53
C SER A 254 24.53 19.30 -13.96
N GLN A 255 23.60 18.63 -13.28
CA GLN A 255 22.19 18.56 -13.66
C GLN A 255 21.31 19.68 -13.07
N GLY A 256 21.92 20.70 -12.45
CA GLY A 256 21.22 21.89 -11.96
C GLY A 256 20.57 21.73 -10.56
N ILE A 257 20.78 20.61 -9.88
CA ILE A 257 20.37 20.40 -8.48
C ILE A 257 21.58 20.58 -7.58
N THR A 258 21.52 21.53 -6.64
CA THR A 258 22.65 21.89 -5.77
C THR A 258 22.59 21.21 -4.40
N ARG A 259 21.39 20.96 -3.87
CA ARG A 259 21.18 20.23 -2.62
C ARG A 259 21.64 18.78 -2.79
N LYS A 260 22.48 18.31 -1.88
CA LYS A 260 23.08 16.98 -1.94
C LYS A 260 23.09 16.31 -0.57
N ALA A 261 22.40 15.18 -0.45
CA ALA A 261 22.55 14.27 0.67
C ALA A 261 23.79 13.40 0.44
N PRO A 262 24.83 13.48 1.28
CA PRO A 262 25.96 12.57 1.19
C PRO A 262 25.49 11.13 1.40
N MET A 263 25.94 10.25 0.51
CA MET A 263 25.60 8.84 0.56
C MET A 263 26.83 8.04 1.04
N SER A 264 26.60 7.19 2.02
CA SER A 264 27.59 6.23 2.51
C SER A 264 27.44 4.92 1.77
N LEU A 265 28.57 4.28 1.48
CA LEU A 265 28.64 2.98 0.83
C LEU A 265 29.19 2.01 1.88
N GLN A 266 28.31 1.22 2.52
CA GLN A 266 28.75 0.20 3.48
C GLN A 266 28.91 -1.15 2.77
N GLY A 267 30.04 -1.82 3.02
CA GLY A 267 30.55 -2.97 2.25
C GLY A 267 31.97 -2.69 1.74
N ALA A 268 32.62 -3.64 1.05
CA ALA A 268 33.80 -3.30 0.26
C ALA A 268 33.35 -2.32 -0.83
N ALA A 269 33.63 -1.03 -0.62
CA ALA A 269 33.04 0.10 -1.34
C ALA A 269 33.10 -0.04 -2.87
N PRO A 270 32.06 0.45 -3.55
CA PRO A 270 31.18 -0.43 -4.31
C PRO A 270 32.02 -1.46 -5.08
N SER A 271 31.89 -2.74 -4.73
CA SER A 271 32.51 -3.78 -5.56
C SER A 271 31.98 -3.57 -6.98
N THR A 272 32.88 -3.41 -7.93
CA THR A 272 32.54 -3.57 -9.35
C THR A 272 31.64 -4.79 -9.47
N PRO A 273 30.46 -4.69 -10.11
CA PRO A 273 29.58 -5.83 -10.29
C PRO A 273 30.39 -7.04 -10.80
N PHE A 274 30.05 -8.25 -10.35
CA PHE A 274 30.69 -9.47 -10.82
C PHE A 274 29.74 -10.65 -10.66
N TYR A 275 29.88 -11.67 -11.49
CA TYR A 275 29.26 -12.98 -11.30
C TYR A 275 30.33 -14.01 -10.88
N GLN A 276 29.91 -15.10 -10.22
CA GLN A 276 30.84 -16.15 -9.80
C GLN A 276 30.81 -17.29 -10.79
N LEU A 277 31.99 -17.74 -11.22
CA LEU A 277 32.07 -18.90 -12.10
C LEU A 277 31.65 -20.18 -11.42
N ASN A 278 31.25 -21.14 -12.23
CA ASN A 278 31.12 -22.52 -11.82
C ASN A 278 32.38 -23.30 -12.19
N PHE A 279 33.06 -23.80 -11.17
CA PHE A 279 34.28 -24.60 -11.34
C PHE A 279 34.01 -26.11 -11.39
N GLY A 280 32.73 -26.53 -11.42
CA GLY A 280 32.32 -27.94 -11.45
C GLY A 280 32.84 -28.73 -12.65
N GLY A 281 33.05 -28.06 -13.80
CA GLY A 281 33.54 -28.65 -15.06
C GLY A 281 35.03 -28.97 -15.13
N ILE A 282 35.86 -28.44 -14.20
CA ILE A 282 37.33 -28.62 -14.22
C ILE A 282 37.71 -30.12 -14.18
N GLY A 283 36.90 -30.96 -13.54
CA GLY A 283 37.14 -32.40 -13.46
C GLY A 283 36.71 -33.21 -14.69
N SER A 284 35.79 -32.68 -15.51
CA SER A 284 35.27 -33.33 -16.72
C SER A 284 35.96 -32.87 -18.02
N GLY A 285 36.86 -31.89 -17.93
CA GLY A 285 37.54 -31.29 -19.09
C GLY A 285 36.68 -30.25 -19.82
N ASP A 286 35.58 -29.85 -19.20
CA ASP A 286 34.71 -28.77 -19.65
C ASP A 286 35.24 -27.45 -19.08
N LEU A 287 35.69 -26.56 -19.97
CA LEU A 287 36.41 -25.33 -19.64
C LEU A 287 35.64 -24.07 -20.06
N ASP A 288 34.35 -24.22 -20.37
CA ASP A 288 33.47 -23.10 -20.71
C ASP A 288 33.04 -22.43 -19.41
N PHE A 289 33.95 -21.63 -18.84
CA PHE A 289 33.79 -21.11 -17.48
C PHE A 289 32.65 -20.10 -17.32
N TRP A 290 32.24 -19.46 -18.41
CA TRP A 290 31.12 -18.52 -18.45
C TRP A 290 29.77 -19.24 -18.36
N GLU A 291 29.72 -20.54 -18.69
CA GLU A 291 28.53 -21.34 -18.60
C GLU A 291 28.12 -21.62 -17.14
N ASN A 292 26.81 -21.53 -16.91
CA ASN A 292 26.14 -21.88 -15.67
C ASN A 292 26.78 -21.25 -14.43
N PRO A 293 26.92 -19.91 -14.35
CA PRO A 293 27.62 -19.27 -13.25
C PRO A 293 26.97 -19.62 -11.90
N SER A 294 27.78 -19.83 -10.86
CA SER A 294 27.33 -20.26 -9.54
C SER A 294 26.61 -19.15 -8.75
N SER A 295 26.73 -17.91 -9.20
CA SER A 295 25.98 -16.76 -8.71
C SER A 295 25.72 -15.83 -9.89
N PRO A 296 24.55 -15.16 -9.95
CA PRO A 296 24.34 -14.11 -10.92
C PRO A 296 25.29 -12.94 -10.66
N THR A 297 25.24 -11.95 -11.54
CA THR A 297 25.90 -10.69 -11.27
C THR A 297 25.35 -10.07 -9.99
N VAL A 298 26.24 -9.72 -9.08
CA VAL A 298 25.92 -9.14 -7.78
C VAL A 298 26.79 -7.93 -7.49
N VAL A 299 26.28 -7.03 -6.64
CA VAL A 299 27.06 -5.98 -6.00
C VAL A 299 27.11 -6.25 -4.49
N GLN A 300 28.31 -6.18 -3.91
CA GLN A 300 28.47 -6.23 -2.46
C GLN A 300 28.28 -4.85 -1.86
N GLY A 301 27.35 -4.75 -0.91
CA GLY A 301 27.12 -3.53 -0.13
C GLY A 301 25.78 -2.87 -0.42
N GLY A 302 25.66 -1.61 -0.02
CA GLY A 302 24.41 -0.87 -0.07
C GLY A 302 24.58 0.64 0.00
N HIS A 303 23.55 1.36 -0.44
CA HIS A 303 23.47 2.81 -0.34
C HIS A 303 22.83 3.23 0.98
N PHE A 304 23.44 4.17 1.70
CA PHE A 304 22.91 4.67 2.97
C PHE A 304 22.85 6.19 3.02
N LEU A 305 21.78 6.71 3.62
CA LEU A 305 21.58 8.14 3.83
C LEU A 305 21.56 8.46 5.32
N ASN A 306 22.12 9.63 5.67
CA ASN A 306 22.07 10.13 7.04
C ASN A 306 20.72 10.81 7.30
N VAL A 307 20.02 10.35 8.33
CA VAL A 307 18.68 10.82 8.67
C VAL A 307 18.56 11.18 10.15
N ASN A 308 17.65 12.11 10.45
CA ASN A 308 17.12 12.36 11.78
C ASN A 308 15.60 12.15 11.74
N ALA A 309 15.02 11.69 12.83
CA ALA A 309 13.57 11.58 12.96
C ALA A 309 13.12 11.97 14.37
N SER A 310 11.88 12.41 14.52
CA SER A 310 11.29 12.66 15.83
C SER A 310 9.81 12.30 15.85
N ASN A 311 9.35 11.89 17.03
CA ASN A 311 7.97 11.53 17.30
C ASN A 311 7.63 11.82 18.78
N ASN A 312 6.54 12.52 19.04
CA ASN A 312 6.02 12.84 20.37
C ASN A 312 7.07 13.44 21.32
N GLY A 313 7.93 14.32 20.80
CA GLY A 313 9.01 14.96 21.56
C GLY A 313 10.26 14.09 21.79
N THR A 314 10.24 12.83 21.37
CA THR A 314 11.42 11.96 21.29
C THR A 314 12.12 12.16 19.94
N ALA A 315 13.44 12.20 19.92
CA ALA A 315 14.22 12.35 18.69
C ALA A 315 15.30 11.28 18.57
N LEU A 316 15.46 10.73 17.38
CA LEU A 316 16.63 9.96 17.02
C LEU A 316 17.79 10.92 16.75
N GLY A 317 18.95 10.61 17.35
CA GLY A 317 20.21 11.13 16.84
C GLY A 317 20.45 10.66 15.40
N THR A 318 21.42 11.24 14.70
CA THR A 318 21.70 10.87 13.31
C THR A 318 21.95 9.38 13.16
N LYS A 319 21.20 8.75 12.26
CA LYS A 319 21.31 7.33 11.88
C LYS A 319 21.58 7.23 10.39
N GLU A 320 22.28 6.17 9.99
CA GLU A 320 22.36 5.76 8.59
C GLU A 320 21.22 4.79 8.29
N PHE A 321 20.34 5.18 7.38
CA PHE A 321 19.25 4.32 6.89
C PHE A 321 19.60 3.83 5.49
N PHE A 322 19.23 2.59 5.19
CA PHE A 322 19.41 2.00 3.86
C PHE A 322 18.54 2.76 2.85
N PHE A 323 19.08 3.10 1.69
CA PHE A 323 18.36 3.85 0.66
C PHE A 323 17.92 2.91 -0.45
N ASP A 324 16.61 2.78 -0.56
CA ASP A 324 15.97 1.76 -1.37
C ASP A 324 14.89 2.41 -2.25
N THR A 325 15.07 2.29 -3.56
CA THR A 325 14.12 2.79 -4.55
C THR A 325 13.03 1.78 -4.91
N GLY A 326 13.20 0.51 -4.54
CA GLY A 326 12.16 -0.52 -4.57
C GLY A 326 11.18 -0.39 -3.39
N ALA A 327 11.63 0.16 -2.26
CA ALA A 327 10.75 0.49 -1.14
C ALA A 327 9.93 1.77 -1.40
N SER A 328 8.62 1.63 -1.57
CA SER A 328 7.73 2.79 -1.74
C SER A 328 7.49 3.54 -0.42
N VAL A 329 7.58 2.86 0.73
CA VAL A 329 7.38 3.42 2.07
C VAL A 329 8.67 3.32 2.88
N THR A 330 8.97 4.36 3.66
CA THR A 330 10.07 4.34 4.63
C THR A 330 9.79 3.31 5.74
N VAL A 331 10.81 2.56 6.13
CA VAL A 331 10.70 1.49 7.14
C VAL A 331 11.58 1.80 8.34
N LEU A 332 11.09 1.49 9.54
CA LEU A 332 11.86 1.48 10.78
C LEU A 332 11.99 0.04 11.28
N SER A 333 13.18 -0.35 11.75
CA SER A 333 13.29 -1.54 12.61
C SER A 333 12.47 -1.36 13.88
N GLU A 334 12.04 -2.46 14.50
CA GLU A 334 11.28 -2.42 15.75
C GLU A 334 12.04 -1.69 16.85
N LEU A 335 13.35 -1.92 16.95
CA LEU A 335 14.20 -1.22 17.92
C LEU A 335 14.27 0.29 17.65
N THR A 336 14.30 0.71 16.38
CA THR A 336 14.35 2.13 16.02
C THR A 336 13.01 2.81 16.23
N ALA A 337 11.90 2.12 15.97
CA ALA A 337 10.55 2.56 16.31
C ALA A 337 10.40 2.73 17.83
N LEU A 338 10.88 1.76 18.63
CA LEU A 338 10.87 1.84 20.09
C LEU A 338 11.71 3.03 20.61
N GLN A 339 12.85 3.32 19.98
CA GLN A 339 13.64 4.52 20.28
C GLN A 339 12.92 5.84 19.96
N LEU A 340 11.91 5.81 19.09
CA LEU A 340 10.99 6.93 18.81
C LEU A 340 9.73 6.89 19.67
N GLY A 341 9.63 5.95 20.61
CA GLY A 341 8.48 5.79 21.49
C GLY A 341 7.28 5.10 20.84
N ILE A 342 7.50 4.30 19.79
CA ILE A 342 6.48 3.43 19.17
C ILE A 342 6.79 1.99 19.56
N ASP A 343 5.87 1.34 20.27
CA ASP A 343 5.98 -0.07 20.63
C ASP A 343 4.91 -0.87 19.88
N VAL A 344 5.32 -1.59 18.84
CA VAL A 344 4.43 -2.38 17.98
C VAL A 344 3.67 -3.49 18.72
N GLN A 345 4.10 -3.86 19.93
CA GLN A 345 3.42 -4.87 20.74
C GLN A 345 2.26 -4.28 21.55
N THR A 346 2.27 -2.97 21.83
CA THR A 346 1.27 -2.32 22.69
C THR A 346 0.48 -1.24 21.98
N ASP A 347 1.06 -0.61 20.97
CA ASP A 347 0.48 0.49 20.24
C ASP A 347 -0.36 -0.05 19.08
N THR A 348 -1.54 0.54 18.89
CA THR A 348 -2.38 0.22 17.75
C THR A 348 -1.80 0.89 16.51
N PRO A 349 -1.56 0.16 15.41
CA PRO A 349 -1.06 0.77 14.18
C PRO A 349 -2.07 1.77 13.62
N ASP A 350 -1.54 2.81 12.99
CA ASP A 350 -2.32 3.80 12.30
C ASP A 350 -2.94 3.20 11.03
N PHE A 351 -2.14 2.47 10.26
CA PHE A 351 -2.56 1.78 9.04
C PHE A 351 -1.81 0.47 8.93
N THR A 352 -2.18 -0.38 7.98
CA THR A 352 -1.40 -1.59 7.68
C THR A 352 -1.12 -1.71 6.20
N LEU A 353 0.03 -2.25 5.84
CA LEU A 353 0.37 -2.57 4.45
C LEU A 353 0.91 -3.98 4.35
N GLU A 354 0.59 -4.67 3.27
CA GLU A 354 1.24 -5.92 2.94
C GLU A 354 2.49 -5.62 2.10
N ILE A 355 3.68 -5.97 2.62
CA ILE A 355 4.93 -5.84 1.88
C ILE A 355 5.05 -7.04 0.93
N VAL A 356 5.27 -6.76 -0.35
CA VAL A 356 5.61 -7.78 -1.34
C VAL A 356 7.12 -7.93 -1.35
N GLY A 357 7.62 -9.07 -0.89
CA GLY A 357 9.05 -9.38 -0.85
C GLY A 357 9.36 -10.78 -1.40
N SER A 358 10.63 -11.16 -1.33
CA SER A 358 11.13 -12.45 -1.85
C SER A 358 10.78 -13.67 -1.01
N GLY A 359 9.79 -13.61 -0.12
CA GLY A 359 9.20 -14.79 0.53
C GLY A 359 7.67 -14.80 0.43
N GLY A 360 7.10 -14.01 -0.49
CA GLY A 360 5.67 -13.79 -0.62
C GLY A 360 5.20 -12.49 0.06
N GLY A 361 3.89 -12.37 0.29
CA GLY A 361 3.34 -11.29 1.09
C GLY A 361 3.63 -11.53 2.57
N SER A 362 4.33 -10.60 3.24
CA SER A 362 4.25 -10.54 4.70
C SER A 362 2.84 -10.05 5.02
N GLY A 363 2.06 -10.79 5.81
CA GLY A 363 0.77 -10.31 6.30
C GLY A 363 0.85 -8.88 6.84
N ALA A 364 -0.31 -8.24 7.06
CA ALA A 364 -0.44 -6.84 7.45
C ALA A 364 0.69 -6.31 8.37
N VAL A 365 1.61 -5.51 7.81
CA VAL A 365 2.73 -4.88 8.51
C VAL A 365 2.23 -3.58 9.15
N PRO A 366 2.52 -3.34 10.44
CA PRO A 366 2.02 -2.17 11.14
C PRO A 366 2.69 -0.88 10.63
N GLY A 367 1.87 0.11 10.30
CA GLY A 367 2.27 1.44 9.87
C GLY A 367 1.90 2.51 10.90
N PHE A 368 2.74 3.53 11.01
CA PHE A 368 2.58 4.66 11.94
C PHE A 368 2.95 5.96 11.26
N PHE A 369 2.41 7.08 11.75
CA PHE A 369 2.88 8.40 11.39
C PHE A 369 3.86 8.93 12.45
N ILE A 370 5.02 9.41 12.01
CA ILE A 370 5.98 10.11 12.87
C ILE A 370 5.93 11.61 12.60
N ASP A 371 6.14 12.43 13.63
CA ASP A 371 6.03 13.90 13.52
C ASP A 371 6.97 14.50 12.47
N GLN A 372 8.21 14.01 12.39
CA GLN A 372 9.22 14.55 11.49
C GLN A 372 10.22 13.50 11.03
N PHE A 373 10.58 13.56 9.75
CA PHE A 373 11.69 12.83 9.15
C PHE A 373 12.57 13.79 8.36
N THR A 374 13.88 13.73 8.55
CA THR A 374 14.82 14.63 7.88
C THR A 374 15.94 13.85 7.21
N VAL A 375 16.09 14.02 5.90
CA VAL A 375 17.29 13.59 5.16
C VAL A 375 18.33 14.69 5.21
N LEU A 376 19.48 14.42 5.81
CA LEU A 376 20.55 15.39 5.99
C LEU A 376 21.26 15.66 4.67
N ALA A 377 21.32 16.94 4.28
CA ALA A 377 21.91 17.35 3.01
C ALA A 377 22.69 18.66 3.11
N THR A 378 23.78 18.77 2.36
CA THR A 378 24.42 20.06 2.08
C THR A 378 23.53 20.85 1.13
N GLY A 379 23.53 22.19 1.25
CA GLY A 379 22.57 23.03 0.54
C GLY A 379 21.16 23.07 1.15
N GLY A 380 20.97 22.43 2.32
CA GLY A 380 19.73 22.45 3.12
C GLY A 380 19.04 21.10 3.15
N SER A 381 18.89 20.54 4.36
CA SER A 381 18.23 19.24 4.58
C SER A 381 16.78 19.21 4.08
N VAL A 382 16.30 18.02 3.72
CA VAL A 382 14.89 17.79 3.40
C VAL A 382 14.19 17.34 4.67
N THR A 383 13.38 18.23 5.26
CA THR A 383 12.59 17.95 6.45
C THR A 383 11.13 17.82 6.09
N LEU A 384 10.54 16.70 6.44
CA LEU A 384 9.15 16.33 6.20
C LEU A 384 8.42 16.21 7.53
N SER A 385 7.11 16.41 7.52
CA SER A 385 6.26 16.32 8.72
C SER A 385 5.14 15.30 8.52
N ASN A 386 4.74 14.65 9.61
CA ASN A 386 3.70 13.60 9.63
C ASN A 386 3.97 12.56 8.53
N VAL A 387 5.07 11.85 8.71
CA VAL A 387 5.64 10.96 7.70
C VAL A 387 5.15 9.54 8.00
N PRO A 388 4.49 8.88 7.02
CA PRO A 388 4.12 7.48 7.17
C PRO A 388 5.37 6.60 7.11
N VAL A 389 5.46 5.70 8.08
CA VAL A 389 6.51 4.69 8.18
C VAL A 389 5.91 3.32 8.48
N LEU A 390 6.50 2.26 7.95
CA LEU A 390 6.24 0.90 8.38
C LEU A 390 7.22 0.50 9.47
N VAL A 391 6.81 -0.37 10.39
CA VAL A 391 7.71 -0.93 11.40
C VAL A 391 7.88 -2.42 11.13
N PHE A 392 9.08 -2.80 10.72
CA PHE A 392 9.44 -4.16 10.34
C PHE A 392 10.96 -4.34 10.36
N ASP A 393 11.44 -5.45 10.93
CA ASP A 393 12.86 -5.77 10.98
C ASP A 393 13.34 -6.33 9.64
N VAL A 394 14.22 -5.57 8.97
CA VAL A 394 14.83 -5.97 7.69
C VAL A 394 16.30 -6.36 7.91
N THR A 395 16.68 -7.52 7.40
CA THR A 395 18.08 -7.98 7.43
C THR A 395 18.95 -7.05 6.58
N ASN A 396 20.11 -6.68 7.10
CA ASN A 396 21.08 -5.82 6.43
C ASN A 396 21.77 -6.59 5.28
N PRO A 397 21.57 -6.19 4.02
CA PRO A 397 22.20 -6.85 2.88
C PRO A 397 23.72 -6.66 2.85
N ALA A 398 24.24 -5.57 3.43
CA ALA A 398 25.68 -5.32 3.54
C ALA A 398 26.34 -6.07 4.72
N SER A 399 25.55 -6.62 5.65
CA SER A 399 26.04 -7.38 6.81
C SER A 399 25.00 -8.43 7.24
N PRO A 400 24.92 -9.57 6.52
CA PRO A 400 23.92 -10.61 6.78
C PRO A 400 23.93 -11.08 8.24
N GLY A 401 22.74 -11.13 8.86
CA GLY A 401 22.55 -11.46 10.28
C GLY A 401 22.38 -10.27 11.22
N ASN A 402 22.58 -9.04 10.74
CA ASN A 402 22.25 -7.80 11.46
C ASN A 402 21.00 -7.16 10.87
N ILE A 403 20.25 -6.37 11.66
CA ILE A 403 19.07 -5.63 11.20
C ILE A 403 19.47 -4.18 10.86
N VAL A 404 18.98 -3.63 9.75
CA VAL A 404 19.19 -2.20 9.46
C VAL A 404 18.35 -1.32 10.39
N PRO A 405 18.85 -0.16 10.85
CA PRO A 405 18.04 0.75 11.66
C PRO A 405 16.72 1.16 10.97
N GLY A 406 16.76 1.35 9.65
CA GLY A 406 15.61 1.63 8.82
C GLY A 406 15.97 1.75 7.34
N ILE A 407 14.94 1.93 6.53
CA ILE A 407 15.00 2.12 5.07
C ILE A 407 14.39 3.46 4.71
N VAL A 408 15.06 4.26 3.89
CA VAL A 408 14.49 5.46 3.25
C VAL A 408 13.85 5.02 1.93
N GLY A 409 12.51 5.03 1.90
CA GLY A 409 11.73 4.72 0.71
C GLY A 409 11.47 5.94 -0.18
N THR A 410 10.81 5.72 -1.30
CA THR A 410 10.52 6.78 -2.29
C THR A 410 9.47 7.79 -1.81
N ASN A 411 8.65 7.48 -0.79
CA ASN A 411 7.66 8.40 -0.23
C ASN A 411 8.29 9.71 0.26
N VAL A 412 9.50 9.65 0.82
CA VAL A 412 10.28 10.82 1.30
C VAL A 412 10.71 11.75 0.15
N PHE A 413 10.73 11.26 -1.08
CA PHE A 413 11.11 12.02 -2.27
C PHE A 413 9.93 12.34 -3.20
N ALA A 414 8.70 12.05 -2.78
CA ALA A 414 7.50 12.31 -3.57
C ALA A 414 7.44 13.79 -4.02
N GLY A 415 7.20 13.99 -5.32
CA GLY A 415 7.12 15.33 -5.91
C GLY A 415 8.47 16.07 -5.99
N ARG A 416 9.60 15.37 -5.93
CA ARG A 416 10.95 15.93 -6.14
C ARG A 416 11.74 15.10 -7.15
N ASP A 417 12.51 15.77 -7.98
CA ASP A 417 13.50 15.09 -8.81
C ASP A 417 14.68 14.69 -7.93
N ILE A 418 15.18 13.47 -8.14
CA ILE A 418 16.39 12.99 -7.47
C ILE A 418 17.41 12.48 -8.47
N ILE A 419 18.70 12.61 -8.15
CA ILE A 419 19.78 12.00 -8.90
C ILE A 419 20.65 11.20 -7.94
N ILE A 420 20.73 9.91 -8.17
CA ILE A 420 21.55 8.98 -7.40
C ILE A 420 22.88 8.87 -8.15
N ASP A 421 23.96 9.37 -7.57
CA ASP A 421 25.29 9.33 -8.16
C ASP A 421 26.23 8.51 -7.25
N PRO A 422 26.41 7.21 -7.55
CA PRO A 422 27.08 6.27 -6.65
C PRO A 422 28.61 6.38 -6.65
N ILE A 423 29.23 6.99 -7.66
CA ILE A 423 30.70 7.05 -7.77
C ILE A 423 31.16 8.40 -8.31
N PRO A 424 31.99 9.13 -7.56
CA PRO A 424 32.76 10.23 -8.10
C PRO A 424 34.25 9.89 -8.18
N SER A 425 34.77 9.96 -9.41
CA SER A 425 36.18 9.97 -9.82
C SER A 425 36.85 8.63 -10.13
N ASN A 426 36.81 8.25 -11.40
CA ASN A 426 38.06 7.88 -12.10
C ASN A 426 38.63 9.16 -12.72
N GLY A 427 39.51 9.86 -11.97
CA GLY A 427 40.41 10.89 -12.50
C GLY A 427 39.82 12.30 -12.70
N GLY A 428 39.77 13.11 -11.63
CA GLY A 428 39.75 14.59 -11.74
C GLY A 428 38.57 15.29 -11.06
N GLY A 429 38.67 15.55 -9.74
CA GLY A 429 37.92 16.63 -9.07
C GLY A 429 36.42 16.43 -8.78
N GLY A 430 35.86 15.22 -8.89
CA GLY A 430 34.44 14.94 -8.63
C GLY A 430 34.01 15.03 -7.15
N SER A 431 32.75 15.39 -6.87
CA SER A 431 32.17 15.48 -5.52
C SER A 431 31.70 14.11 -4.99
N SER A 432 31.94 13.74 -3.72
CA SER A 432 31.57 12.46 -3.02
C SER A 432 30.24 11.79 -3.42
N ALA A 433 30.06 10.47 -3.25
CA ALA A 433 28.78 9.81 -3.57
C ALA A 433 27.60 10.52 -2.89
N GLY A 434 26.44 10.57 -3.55
CA GLY A 434 25.31 11.29 -2.99
C GLY A 434 24.03 11.24 -3.80
N VAL A 435 22.96 11.63 -3.13
CA VAL A 435 21.65 11.85 -3.75
C VAL A 435 21.42 13.35 -3.85
N TYR A 436 21.33 13.86 -5.07
CA TYR A 436 20.94 15.24 -5.34
C TYR A 436 19.42 15.35 -5.32
N ILE A 437 18.87 16.32 -4.59
CA ILE A 437 17.41 16.39 -4.34
C ILE A 437 16.87 17.78 -4.69
N SER A 438 15.96 17.87 -5.66
CA SER A 438 15.39 19.14 -6.08
C SER A 438 14.45 19.74 -5.01
N ASP A 439 14.08 21.00 -5.23
CA ASP A 439 12.85 21.53 -4.63
C ASP A 439 11.61 20.81 -5.19
N ALA A 440 10.47 20.96 -4.53
CA ALA A 440 9.24 20.32 -4.99
C ALA A 440 8.87 20.81 -6.40
N VAL A 441 8.56 19.88 -7.29
CA VAL A 441 8.20 20.14 -8.70
C VAL A 441 6.69 20.17 -8.93
N THR A 442 5.92 19.86 -7.89
CA THR A 442 4.45 19.91 -7.87
C THR A 442 3.93 21.30 -7.54
N SER A 443 2.75 21.64 -8.07
CA SER A 443 2.06 22.90 -7.79
C SER A 443 0.77 22.69 -7.00
N GLN A 444 0.48 23.57 -6.05
CA GLN A 444 -0.76 23.52 -5.27
C GLN A 444 -1.94 24.07 -6.07
N LYS A 445 -2.97 23.24 -6.27
CA LYS A 445 -4.21 23.57 -6.96
C LYS A 445 -5.36 23.54 -5.98
N ASN A 446 -5.71 24.71 -5.46
CA ASN A 446 -6.74 24.89 -4.45
C ASN A 446 -8.08 25.18 -5.11
N TRP A 447 -9.11 24.45 -4.71
CA TRP A 447 -10.49 24.75 -5.06
C TRP A 447 -10.91 26.09 -4.44
N THR A 448 -11.44 27.01 -5.26
CA THR A 448 -11.76 28.39 -4.85
C THR A 448 -13.21 28.78 -5.06
N THR A 449 -13.98 27.99 -5.81
CA THR A 449 -15.38 28.32 -6.07
C THR A 449 -16.26 28.09 -4.83
N ALA A 450 -17.15 29.04 -4.55
CA ALA A 450 -18.17 28.94 -3.49
C ALA A 450 -19.50 28.37 -4.00
N ALA A 451 -19.60 28.00 -5.28
CA ALA A 451 -20.80 27.39 -5.85
C ALA A 451 -21.11 26.05 -5.17
N ALA A 452 -22.40 25.73 -5.01
CA ALA A 452 -22.83 24.45 -4.43
C ALA A 452 -22.39 23.25 -5.28
N SER A 453 -22.26 23.41 -6.59
CA SER A 453 -21.71 22.39 -7.49
C SER A 453 -20.98 23.08 -8.63
N ALA A 454 -19.80 22.59 -9.01
CA ALA A 454 -19.04 23.07 -10.15
C ALA A 454 -18.22 21.95 -10.78
N SER A 455 -17.94 22.07 -12.08
CA SER A 455 -17.10 21.10 -12.80
C SER A 455 -15.63 21.18 -12.34
N TRP A 456 -15.00 20.02 -12.18
CA TRP A 456 -13.56 19.87 -11.94
C TRP A 456 -12.74 20.53 -13.04
N ALA A 457 -13.17 20.40 -14.30
CA ALA A 457 -12.41 20.86 -15.47
C ALA A 457 -12.46 22.38 -15.65
N THR A 458 -13.36 23.09 -14.97
CA THR A 458 -13.47 24.54 -15.09
C THR A 458 -12.28 25.22 -14.42
N GLY A 459 -11.37 25.81 -15.20
CA GLY A 459 -10.18 26.49 -14.67
C GLY A 459 -10.48 27.55 -13.62
N GLY A 460 -11.60 28.28 -13.75
CA GLY A 460 -12.05 29.27 -12.76
C GLY A 460 -12.46 28.70 -11.40
N SER A 461 -12.61 27.38 -11.26
CA SER A 461 -12.84 26.71 -9.97
C SER A 461 -11.56 26.57 -9.14
N TRP A 462 -10.39 26.88 -9.71
CA TRP A 462 -9.08 26.66 -9.10
C TRP A 462 -8.27 27.94 -9.00
N ASN A 463 -7.40 28.02 -8.00
CA ASN A 463 -6.38 29.07 -7.95
C ASN A 463 -5.52 29.05 -9.22
N GLY A 464 -5.16 30.25 -9.71
CA GLY A 464 -4.39 30.39 -10.95
C GLY A 464 -5.18 30.10 -12.23
N GLY A 465 -6.49 29.84 -12.16
CA GLY A 465 -7.37 29.78 -13.34
C GLY A 465 -7.23 28.54 -14.21
N ALA A 466 -6.58 27.48 -13.73
CA ALA A 466 -6.39 26.23 -14.47
C ALA A 466 -6.54 25.02 -13.55
N ALA A 467 -7.30 24.02 -14.02
CA ALA A 467 -7.51 22.75 -13.32
C ALA A 467 -6.18 21.99 -13.09
N PRO A 468 -6.14 21.07 -12.11
CA PRO A 468 -5.00 20.19 -11.88
C PRO A 468 -4.62 19.38 -13.12
N THR A 469 -3.33 19.13 -13.25
CA THR A 469 -2.72 18.17 -14.17
C THR A 469 -1.91 17.16 -13.35
N THR A 470 -1.20 16.22 -13.96
CA THR A 470 -0.35 15.24 -13.26
C THR A 470 0.75 15.84 -12.38
N LEU A 471 1.00 17.16 -12.41
CA LEU A 471 1.90 17.88 -11.49
C LEU A 471 1.15 18.78 -10.49
N GLY A 472 -0.19 18.81 -10.53
CA GLY A 472 -1.03 19.61 -9.66
C GLY A 472 -1.55 18.80 -8.48
N ILE A 473 -1.23 19.21 -7.26
CA ILE A 473 -1.84 18.69 -6.03
C ILE A 473 -3.20 19.35 -5.88
N ALA A 474 -4.27 18.58 -6.09
CA ALA A 474 -5.65 19.04 -6.12
C ALA A 474 -6.23 19.09 -4.69
N ASN A 475 -6.18 20.27 -4.07
CA ASN A 475 -6.79 20.52 -2.76
C ASN A 475 -8.25 20.93 -2.93
N VAL A 476 -9.13 19.95 -2.89
CA VAL A 476 -10.58 20.10 -3.02
C VAL A 476 -11.18 20.30 -1.63
N ARG A 477 -11.07 21.54 -1.15
CA ARG A 477 -11.55 21.92 0.19
C ARG A 477 -12.81 22.77 0.10
N ASN A 478 -13.78 22.52 0.98
CA ASN A 478 -15.02 23.32 1.01
C ASN A 478 -14.69 24.81 1.21
N ALA A 479 -15.03 25.63 0.21
CA ALA A 479 -14.86 27.07 0.18
C ALA A 479 -16.19 27.83 0.33
N GLY A 480 -17.32 27.11 0.38
CA GLY A 480 -18.68 27.64 0.43
C GLY A 480 -19.27 27.73 1.84
N SER A 481 -20.51 28.22 1.91
CA SER A 481 -21.28 28.30 3.17
C SER A 481 -22.14 27.06 3.44
N GLY A 482 -22.23 26.12 2.50
CA GLY A 482 -22.98 24.87 2.61
C GLY A 482 -22.20 23.69 2.04
N ASN A 483 -22.89 22.56 1.86
CA ASN A 483 -22.32 21.43 1.14
C ASN A 483 -21.95 21.84 -0.29
N GLN A 484 -20.81 21.35 -0.75
CA GLN A 484 -20.29 21.64 -2.07
C GLN A 484 -19.89 20.39 -2.83
N GLU A 485 -19.83 20.53 -4.14
CA GLU A 485 -19.48 19.44 -5.03
C GLU A 485 -18.55 19.88 -6.17
N ALA A 486 -17.47 19.12 -6.35
CA ALA A 486 -16.62 19.13 -7.53
C ALA A 486 -16.99 17.94 -8.42
N VAL A 487 -17.45 18.21 -9.65
CA VAL A 487 -17.98 17.18 -10.56
C VAL A 487 -16.91 16.79 -11.58
N VAL A 488 -16.48 15.52 -11.55
CA VAL A 488 -15.64 14.90 -12.57
C VAL A 488 -16.57 14.25 -13.60
N SER A 489 -16.90 15.01 -14.64
CA SER A 489 -17.79 14.61 -15.76
C SER A 489 -17.04 14.10 -16.99
N ALA A 490 -15.72 14.29 -17.01
CA ALA A 490 -14.80 13.78 -18.02
C ALA A 490 -13.50 13.37 -17.33
N SER A 491 -12.79 12.39 -17.90
CA SER A 491 -11.55 11.89 -17.31
C SER A 491 -10.51 12.99 -17.14
N THR A 492 -9.85 13.00 -15.99
CA THR A 492 -8.93 14.07 -15.57
C THR A 492 -7.76 13.48 -14.80
N THR A 493 -6.69 14.27 -14.66
CA THR A 493 -5.47 13.87 -13.97
C THR A 493 -5.08 14.84 -12.87
N ALA A 494 -4.52 14.36 -11.77
CA ALA A 494 -3.85 15.15 -10.75
C ALA A 494 -2.54 14.47 -10.31
N PHE A 495 -1.66 15.18 -9.62
CA PHE A 495 -0.56 14.53 -8.91
C PHE A 495 -1.13 13.74 -7.72
N GLU A 496 -1.91 14.44 -6.90
CA GLU A 496 -2.60 13.96 -5.70
C GLU A 496 -3.96 14.67 -5.61
N ALA A 497 -4.95 14.06 -4.95
CA ALA A 497 -6.21 14.73 -4.62
C ALA A 497 -6.50 14.67 -3.12
N ASN A 498 -6.70 15.83 -2.50
CA ASN A 498 -7.00 16.01 -1.08
C ASN A 498 -8.40 16.59 -0.94
N VAL A 499 -9.34 15.81 -0.42
CA VAL A 499 -10.76 16.19 -0.34
C VAL A 499 -11.15 16.40 1.11
N SER A 500 -11.57 17.62 1.46
CA SER A 500 -12.03 17.88 2.83
C SER A 500 -13.10 18.93 2.96
N GLY A 501 -13.96 18.73 3.96
CA GLY A 501 -15.05 19.64 4.29
C GLY A 501 -14.72 20.46 5.52
N VAL A 502 -15.78 21.01 6.11
CA VAL A 502 -15.75 21.60 7.44
C VAL A 502 -16.94 21.03 8.21
N ALA A 503 -16.89 21.00 9.55
CA ALA A 503 -18.01 20.52 10.36
C ALA A 503 -19.35 21.14 9.88
N GLY A 504 -20.32 20.28 9.56
CA GLY A 504 -21.63 20.66 9.02
C GLY A 504 -21.68 21.04 7.53
N ARG A 505 -20.55 20.97 6.80
CA ARG A 505 -20.41 21.34 5.38
C ARG A 505 -19.47 20.37 4.66
N THR A 506 -20.05 19.38 3.99
CA THR A 506 -19.30 18.37 3.23
C THR A 506 -18.71 18.96 1.96
N MET A 507 -17.49 18.56 1.58
CA MET A 507 -16.99 18.72 0.21
C MET A 507 -17.02 17.38 -0.50
N THR A 508 -17.77 17.27 -1.59
CA THR A 508 -17.90 16.02 -2.35
C THR A 508 -17.16 16.14 -3.69
N VAL A 509 -16.34 15.16 -4.02
CA VAL A 509 -15.94 14.91 -5.41
C VAL A 509 -16.85 13.84 -5.97
N ARG A 510 -17.69 14.20 -6.94
CA ARG A 510 -18.56 13.24 -7.64
C ARG A 510 -17.93 12.81 -8.94
N VAL A 511 -17.68 11.51 -9.10
CA VAL A 511 -17.10 10.93 -10.31
C VAL A 511 -18.20 10.23 -11.09
N GLN A 512 -18.56 10.82 -12.23
CA GLN A 512 -19.70 10.39 -13.03
C GLN A 512 -19.39 9.17 -13.88
N THR A 513 -20.45 8.54 -14.41
CA THR A 513 -20.36 7.32 -15.20
C THR A 513 -19.39 7.49 -16.37
N GLY A 514 -18.42 6.58 -16.46
CA GLY A 514 -17.41 6.57 -17.53
C GLY A 514 -16.30 7.63 -17.39
N ALA A 515 -16.37 8.52 -16.40
CA ALA A 515 -15.28 9.43 -16.08
C ALA A 515 -14.26 8.78 -15.13
N LYS A 516 -12.98 9.09 -15.33
CA LYS A 516 -11.86 8.57 -14.52
C LYS A 516 -11.12 9.72 -13.83
N LEU A 517 -10.98 9.69 -12.51
CA LEU A 517 -10.04 10.54 -11.79
C LEU A 517 -8.73 9.78 -11.61
N THR A 518 -7.71 10.17 -12.36
CA THR A 518 -6.39 9.53 -12.32
C THR A 518 -5.40 10.38 -11.52
N THR A 519 -4.83 9.83 -10.45
CA THR A 519 -3.77 10.49 -9.66
C THR A 519 -2.44 9.79 -9.86
N PHE A 520 -1.33 10.52 -9.72
CA PHE A 520 0.01 9.95 -9.79
C PHE A 520 0.43 9.29 -8.47
N THR A 521 0.12 9.91 -7.33
CA THR A 521 0.37 9.36 -5.99
C THR A 521 -0.94 8.84 -5.38
N GLY A 522 -1.67 9.70 -4.69
CA GLY A 522 -2.74 9.31 -3.78
C GLY A 522 -4.02 10.10 -3.95
N ILE A 523 -5.08 9.55 -3.35
CA ILE A 523 -6.34 10.24 -3.07
C ILE A 523 -6.57 10.17 -1.56
N ASN A 524 -6.67 11.33 -0.91
CA ASN A 524 -6.89 11.46 0.52
C ASN A 524 -8.28 12.05 0.76
N ILE A 525 -9.17 11.25 1.33
CA ILE A 525 -10.53 11.67 1.71
C ILE A 525 -10.50 12.03 3.20
N GLU A 526 -10.11 13.27 3.49
CA GLU A 526 -9.93 13.76 4.85
C GLU A 526 -11.29 14.07 5.52
N GLN A 527 -11.24 14.53 6.77
CA GLN A 527 -12.41 14.83 7.58
C GLN A 527 -13.46 15.70 6.85
N PHE A 528 -14.72 15.24 6.87
CA PHE A 528 -15.86 15.88 6.20
C PHE A 528 -15.72 16.00 4.67
N GLY A 529 -14.67 15.43 4.08
CA GLY A 529 -14.57 15.20 2.64
C GLY A 529 -15.37 13.96 2.25
N ALA A 530 -15.80 13.93 0.99
CA ALA A 530 -16.45 12.77 0.41
C ALA A 530 -16.02 12.57 -1.03
N ILE A 531 -15.89 11.30 -1.44
CA ILE A 531 -15.91 10.91 -2.84
C ILE A 531 -17.15 10.07 -3.08
N HIS A 532 -17.91 10.42 -4.12
CA HIS A 532 -19.10 9.70 -4.53
C HIS A 532 -18.93 9.18 -5.96
N LEU A 533 -18.99 7.86 -6.13
CA LEU A 533 -18.93 7.19 -7.42
C LEU A 533 -20.35 7.03 -7.99
N GLU A 534 -20.57 7.58 -9.18
CA GLU A 534 -21.81 7.43 -9.93
C GLU A 534 -21.52 6.65 -11.21
N GLY A 535 -20.99 5.43 -11.06
CA GLY A 535 -20.46 4.58 -12.14
C GLY A 535 -19.09 5.01 -12.68
N GLY A 536 -18.41 5.95 -12.00
CA GLY A 536 -17.08 6.44 -12.36
C GLY A 536 -15.94 5.57 -11.83
N THR A 537 -14.72 5.97 -12.17
CA THR A 537 -13.49 5.26 -11.75
C THR A 537 -12.53 6.17 -10.99
N LEU A 538 -12.05 5.72 -9.83
CA LEU A 538 -10.81 6.24 -9.24
C LEU A 538 -9.65 5.38 -9.72
N ASP A 539 -8.55 6.01 -10.11
CA ASP A 539 -7.34 5.29 -10.51
C ASP A 539 -6.12 6.00 -9.96
N SER A 540 -5.61 5.45 -8.85
CA SER A 540 -4.60 6.08 -8.00
C SER A 540 -3.52 5.05 -7.68
N GLN A 541 -2.37 5.45 -7.15
CA GLN A 541 -1.48 4.46 -6.55
C GLN A 541 -2.07 3.99 -5.21
N TYR A 542 -2.59 4.92 -4.42
CA TYR A 542 -3.16 4.68 -3.10
C TYR A 542 -4.45 5.49 -2.87
N VAL A 543 -5.40 4.97 -2.09
CA VAL A 543 -6.58 5.73 -1.64
C VAL A 543 -6.69 5.61 -0.13
N GLU A 544 -6.70 6.74 0.58
CA GLU A 544 -6.86 6.81 2.03
C GLU A 544 -8.19 7.51 2.37
N VAL A 545 -9.00 6.88 3.23
CA VAL A 545 -10.23 7.45 3.78
C VAL A 545 -9.99 7.78 5.26
N MET A 546 -9.70 9.04 5.54
CA MET A 546 -9.27 9.53 6.85
C MET A 546 -10.28 10.50 7.47
N GLY A 547 -11.35 9.97 8.07
CA GLY A 547 -12.46 10.76 8.62
C GLY A 547 -13.46 11.29 7.58
N GLY A 548 -13.24 10.98 6.30
CA GLY A 548 -14.15 11.28 5.21
C GLY A 548 -15.07 10.11 4.83
N THR A 549 -15.68 10.18 3.65
CA THR A 549 -16.57 9.12 3.14
C THR A 549 -16.27 8.76 1.69
N LEU A 550 -16.01 7.49 1.43
CA LEU A 550 -16.01 6.90 0.09
C LEU A 550 -17.36 6.20 -0.13
N SER A 551 -18.10 6.63 -1.14
CA SER A 551 -19.45 6.10 -1.38
C SER A 551 -19.80 5.90 -2.85
N GLY A 552 -20.92 5.23 -3.09
CA GLY A 552 -21.57 5.12 -4.39
C GLY A 552 -21.38 3.77 -5.05
N SER A 553 -21.44 3.76 -6.37
CA SER A 553 -21.24 2.57 -7.20
C SER A 553 -20.20 2.89 -8.27
N GLY A 554 -19.20 2.05 -8.47
CA GLY A 554 -18.12 2.33 -9.41
C GLY A 554 -16.89 1.45 -9.21
N SER A 555 -15.78 1.86 -9.81
CA SER A 555 -14.52 1.10 -9.77
C SER A 555 -13.38 1.92 -9.16
N ILE A 556 -12.46 1.22 -8.51
CA ILE A 556 -11.23 1.78 -7.98
C ILE A 556 -10.09 0.89 -8.45
N ALA A 557 -9.14 1.45 -9.19
CA ALA A 557 -7.88 0.79 -9.51
C ALA A 557 -6.78 1.41 -8.63
N THR A 558 -6.06 0.57 -7.92
CA THR A 558 -4.90 0.99 -7.12
C THR A 558 -3.59 0.41 -7.69
N GLY A 559 -2.46 1.00 -7.28
CA GLY A 559 -1.12 0.54 -7.65
C GLY A 559 -0.55 1.16 -8.94
N SER A 560 0.54 0.56 -9.39
CA SER A 560 1.30 0.97 -10.57
C SER A 560 1.83 -0.26 -11.29
N GLY A 561 1.47 -0.41 -12.57
CA GLY A 561 1.91 -1.54 -13.38
C GLY A 561 1.67 -2.87 -12.66
N PRO A 562 2.65 -3.78 -12.58
CA PRO A 562 2.47 -5.09 -11.93
C PRO A 562 2.22 -5.01 -10.42
N ILE A 563 2.59 -3.90 -9.77
CA ILE A 563 2.53 -3.75 -8.31
C ILE A 563 1.15 -3.21 -7.92
N ASP A 564 0.41 -3.99 -7.14
CA ASP A 564 -0.91 -3.60 -6.64
C ASP A 564 -0.81 -2.61 -5.48
N GLY A 565 -1.74 -1.67 -5.43
CA GLY A 565 -1.87 -0.70 -4.32
C GLY A 565 -3.05 -1.03 -3.43
N GLN A 566 -3.44 -0.08 -2.57
CA GLN A 566 -4.44 -0.32 -1.54
C GLN A 566 -5.43 0.83 -1.37
N VAL A 567 -6.67 0.47 -1.01
CA VAL A 567 -7.66 1.35 -0.41
C VAL A 567 -7.64 1.13 1.10
N GLU A 568 -7.26 2.15 1.86
CA GLU A 568 -7.19 2.16 3.32
C GLU A 568 -8.35 2.98 3.88
N ASN A 569 -9.17 2.36 4.73
CA ASN A 569 -10.18 3.06 5.52
C ASN A 569 -9.74 3.17 6.98
N ARG A 570 -9.25 4.35 7.36
CA ARG A 570 -8.72 4.64 8.70
C ARG A 570 -9.43 5.83 9.32
N GLY A 571 -10.37 5.57 10.21
CA GLY A 571 -11.22 6.61 10.82
C GLY A 571 -12.32 7.13 9.90
N GLY A 572 -12.43 6.61 8.67
CA GLY A 572 -13.40 7.00 7.65
C GLY A 572 -14.60 6.05 7.53
N ILE A 573 -15.41 6.32 6.50
CA ILE A 573 -16.55 5.48 6.12
C ILE A 573 -16.40 5.04 4.67
N VAL A 574 -16.49 3.73 4.44
CA VAL A 574 -16.70 3.14 3.12
C VAL A 574 -18.15 2.66 3.04
N ALA A 575 -18.88 3.09 2.03
CA ALA A 575 -20.30 2.78 1.87
C ALA A 575 -20.63 2.57 0.40
N PRO A 576 -20.61 1.33 -0.13
CA PRO A 576 -21.27 1.08 -1.40
C PRO A 576 -22.71 1.65 -1.34
N GLY A 577 -23.20 2.25 -2.42
CA GLY A 577 -24.45 3.01 -2.35
C GLY A 577 -24.31 4.36 -1.62
N ASN A 578 -25.35 4.80 -0.89
CA ASN A 578 -25.32 6.11 -0.21
C ASN A 578 -26.23 6.23 1.03
N GLY A 579 -26.65 5.13 1.64
CA GLY A 579 -27.58 5.14 2.78
C GLY A 579 -29.06 5.23 2.38
N SER A 580 -29.36 5.45 1.10
CA SER A 580 -30.72 5.47 0.55
C SER A 580 -30.88 4.65 -0.74
N THR A 581 -29.75 4.27 -1.33
CA THR A 581 -29.63 3.42 -2.52
C THR A 581 -28.53 2.41 -2.24
N THR A 582 -28.62 1.26 -2.88
CA THR A 582 -27.59 0.23 -2.80
C THR A 582 -26.65 0.33 -4.00
N GLY A 583 -25.45 -0.24 -3.90
CA GLY A 583 -24.45 -0.17 -4.94
C GLY A 583 -23.35 -1.21 -4.86
N THR A 584 -22.44 -1.15 -5.83
CA THR A 584 -21.23 -1.97 -5.83
C THR A 584 -20.01 -1.11 -6.03
N ILE A 585 -19.04 -1.23 -5.12
CA ILE A 585 -17.69 -0.69 -5.31
C ILE A 585 -16.80 -1.88 -5.67
N SER A 586 -16.13 -1.81 -6.82
CA SER A 586 -15.14 -2.81 -7.24
C SER A 586 -13.74 -2.24 -7.10
N ILE A 587 -12.91 -2.86 -6.28
CA ILE A 587 -11.51 -2.49 -6.03
C ILE A 587 -10.62 -3.50 -6.75
N ARG A 588 -9.68 -3.00 -7.54
CA ARG A 588 -8.60 -3.79 -8.13
C ARG A 588 -7.30 -3.44 -7.43
N GLY A 589 -6.83 -4.36 -6.59
CA GLY A 589 -5.87 -4.12 -5.53
C GLY A 589 -6.45 -4.46 -4.16
N ARG A 590 -5.81 -4.01 -3.08
CA ARG A 590 -6.14 -4.42 -1.71
C ARG A 590 -7.18 -3.50 -1.04
N PHE A 591 -7.89 -4.03 -0.05
CA PHE A 591 -8.75 -3.26 0.84
C PHE A 591 -8.43 -3.54 2.31
N ALA A 592 -8.25 -2.48 3.09
CA ALA A 592 -8.07 -2.59 4.53
C ALA A 592 -9.02 -1.64 5.26
N ASN A 593 -9.75 -2.17 6.25
CA ASN A 593 -10.56 -1.41 7.17
C ASN A 593 -9.89 -1.44 8.56
N ALA A 594 -9.32 -0.32 8.98
CA ALA A 594 -8.64 -0.20 10.26
C ALA A 594 -9.61 -0.23 11.45
N HIS A 595 -9.06 -0.33 12.66
CA HIS A 595 -9.82 -0.43 13.92
C HIS A 595 -10.79 0.74 14.18
N ASP A 596 -10.53 1.91 13.59
CA ASP A 596 -11.35 3.11 13.68
C ASP A 596 -12.18 3.39 12.41
N GLY A 597 -12.04 2.56 11.37
CA GLY A 597 -12.81 2.63 10.12
C GLY A 597 -14.16 1.92 10.21
N ALA A 598 -15.13 2.39 9.43
CA ALA A 598 -16.44 1.77 9.29
C ALA A 598 -16.79 1.38 7.84
N LEU A 599 -17.32 0.16 7.67
CA LEU A 599 -18.02 -0.26 6.46
C LEU A 599 -19.54 -0.19 6.67
N ASN A 600 -20.25 0.52 5.79
CA ASN A 600 -21.70 0.60 5.81
C ASN A 600 -22.30 -0.22 4.68
N ILE A 601 -23.26 -1.08 5.01
CA ILE A 601 -23.98 -1.97 4.10
C ILE A 601 -25.48 -1.74 4.23
N ASP A 602 -26.11 -1.37 3.13
CA ASP A 602 -27.55 -1.25 2.97
C ASP A 602 -28.13 -2.55 2.38
N VAL A 603 -29.23 -3.04 2.96
CA VAL A 603 -29.96 -4.24 2.51
C VAL A 603 -31.44 -3.90 2.31
N GLY A 604 -31.88 -3.86 1.06
CA GLY A 604 -33.25 -3.58 0.63
C GLY A 604 -33.93 -4.71 -0.15
N GLY A 605 -33.26 -5.84 -0.34
CA GLY A 605 -33.72 -7.02 -1.07
C GLY A 605 -32.60 -8.04 -1.22
N THR A 606 -32.74 -8.98 -2.16
CA THR A 606 -31.85 -10.17 -2.27
C THR A 606 -30.91 -10.16 -3.47
N THR A 607 -30.91 -9.11 -4.28
CA THR A 607 -30.05 -8.98 -5.47
C THR A 607 -28.84 -8.08 -5.18
N ALA A 608 -27.62 -8.61 -5.34
CA ALA A 608 -26.39 -7.86 -5.10
C ALA A 608 -26.30 -6.60 -5.96
N GLY A 609 -25.73 -5.54 -5.41
CA GLY A 609 -25.42 -4.27 -6.07
C GLY A 609 -26.63 -3.42 -6.48
N THR A 610 -27.84 -3.98 -6.46
CA THR A 610 -29.09 -3.29 -6.86
C THR A 610 -30.15 -3.33 -5.77
N GLN A 611 -30.11 -4.33 -4.90
CA GLN A 611 -30.97 -4.44 -3.74
C GLN A 611 -30.22 -4.61 -2.42
N TYR A 612 -28.92 -4.89 -2.44
CA TYR A 612 -28.05 -4.78 -1.28
C TYR A 612 -26.63 -4.42 -1.70
N ASP A 613 -25.87 -3.82 -0.78
CA ASP A 613 -24.51 -3.37 -1.03
C ASP A 613 -23.49 -4.48 -1.16
N ARG A 614 -22.52 -4.28 -2.04
CA ARG A 614 -21.41 -5.22 -2.22
C ARG A 614 -20.09 -4.49 -2.44
N LEU A 615 -19.07 -4.95 -1.75
CA LEU A 615 -17.67 -4.61 -2.01
C LEU A 615 -17.02 -5.81 -2.72
N LEU A 616 -16.50 -5.58 -3.92
CA LEU A 616 -15.76 -6.58 -4.70
C LEU A 616 -14.29 -6.19 -4.72
N ILE A 617 -13.40 -7.08 -4.29
CA ILE A 617 -11.97 -6.84 -4.21
C ILE A 617 -11.23 -7.90 -5.04
N ASP A 618 -10.50 -7.46 -6.05
CA ASP A 618 -9.52 -8.29 -6.77
C ASP A 618 -8.16 -8.12 -6.08
N GLY A 619 -8.07 -8.70 -4.88
CA GLY A 619 -6.95 -8.59 -3.96
C GLY A 619 -7.30 -8.99 -2.52
N THR A 620 -6.32 -8.85 -1.64
CA THR A 620 -6.43 -9.22 -0.22
C THR A 620 -7.27 -8.21 0.56
N VAL A 621 -7.97 -8.70 1.60
CA VAL A 621 -8.83 -7.90 2.47
C VAL A 621 -8.36 -8.03 3.91
N ALA A 622 -8.20 -6.91 4.62
CA ALA A 622 -7.94 -6.86 6.05
C ALA A 622 -9.09 -6.15 6.79
N LEU A 623 -9.72 -6.83 7.76
CA LEU A 623 -10.89 -6.33 8.48
C LEU A 623 -10.62 -6.14 9.97
N ASP A 624 -10.89 -4.93 10.44
CA ASP A 624 -11.09 -4.55 11.84
C ASP A 624 -12.21 -3.49 11.90
N GLY A 625 -12.44 -2.85 13.04
CA GLY A 625 -13.35 -1.72 13.17
C GLY A 625 -14.82 -2.13 13.15
N VAL A 626 -15.65 -1.35 12.44
CA VAL A 626 -17.11 -1.43 12.55
C VAL A 626 -17.77 -1.85 11.23
N LEU A 627 -18.65 -2.85 11.30
CA LEU A 627 -19.64 -3.11 10.25
C LEU A 627 -21.01 -2.58 10.67
N ASN A 628 -21.55 -1.65 9.90
CA ASN A 628 -22.90 -1.13 10.05
C ASN A 628 -23.82 -1.72 8.98
N VAL A 629 -24.91 -2.35 9.39
CA VAL A 629 -25.92 -2.86 8.47
C VAL A 629 -27.22 -2.08 8.64
N SER A 630 -27.83 -1.66 7.54
CA SER A 630 -29.11 -0.94 7.54
C SER A 630 -30.12 -1.62 6.63
N LEU A 631 -31.39 -1.67 7.04
CA LEU A 631 -32.48 -2.11 6.17
C LEU A 631 -33.06 -0.89 5.44
N VAL A 632 -32.92 -0.86 4.11
CA VAL A 632 -33.35 0.28 3.29
C VAL A 632 -34.65 0.00 2.55
N ASN A 633 -35.43 1.05 2.30
CA ASN A 633 -36.67 0.98 1.51
C ASN A 633 -36.39 1.43 0.07
N LEU A 634 -36.38 0.47 -0.86
CA LEU A 634 -36.16 0.72 -2.29
C LEU A 634 -37.46 0.99 -3.08
N GLY A 635 -38.51 1.44 -2.39
CA GLY A 635 -39.83 1.76 -2.95
C GLY A 635 -40.91 0.70 -2.71
N GLY A 636 -40.56 -0.47 -2.19
CA GLY A 636 -41.48 -1.58 -1.87
C GLY A 636 -41.89 -1.67 -0.40
N GLY A 637 -41.41 -0.76 0.46
CA GLY A 637 -41.45 -0.89 1.92
C GLY A 637 -40.09 -1.28 2.49
N VAL A 638 -39.93 -1.20 3.82
CA VAL A 638 -38.69 -1.61 4.48
C VAL A 638 -38.54 -3.13 4.31
N PHE A 639 -37.41 -3.54 3.74
CA PHE A 639 -37.12 -4.95 3.51
C PHE A 639 -37.11 -5.73 4.83
N THR A 640 -37.72 -6.91 4.83
CA THR A 640 -37.79 -7.78 6.01
C THR A 640 -37.14 -9.12 5.66
N PRO A 641 -35.81 -9.29 5.89
CA PRO A 641 -35.07 -10.48 5.52
C PRO A 641 -35.69 -11.76 6.07
N ALA A 642 -35.92 -12.77 5.23
CA ALA A 642 -36.49 -14.06 5.63
C ALA A 642 -35.44 -14.95 6.30
N LEU A 643 -35.87 -15.90 7.13
CA LEU A 643 -35.01 -16.97 7.62
C LEU A 643 -34.36 -17.71 6.44
N GLY A 644 -33.07 -18.01 6.55
CA GLY A 644 -32.26 -18.61 5.49
C GLY A 644 -31.76 -17.63 4.42
N SER A 645 -32.08 -16.33 4.53
CA SER A 645 -31.50 -15.33 3.62
C SER A 645 -30.00 -15.18 3.90
N PHE A 646 -29.22 -15.05 2.84
CA PHE A 646 -27.80 -14.70 2.94
C PHE A 646 -27.44 -13.60 1.94
N PHE A 647 -26.47 -12.75 2.31
CA PHE A 647 -26.00 -11.61 1.54
C PHE A 647 -24.48 -11.61 1.53
N SER A 648 -23.86 -11.79 0.35
CA SER A 648 -22.41 -11.73 0.19
C SER A 648 -21.98 -10.28 0.03
N VAL A 649 -21.51 -9.66 1.11
CA VAL A 649 -21.32 -8.20 1.19
C VAL A 649 -19.88 -7.78 0.92
N ILE A 650 -18.93 -8.70 1.12
CA ILE A 650 -17.52 -8.55 0.74
C ILE A 650 -17.09 -9.82 0.02
N GLU A 651 -16.40 -9.68 -1.10
CA GLU A 651 -15.68 -10.77 -1.77
C GLU A 651 -14.26 -10.32 -2.10
N GLY A 652 -13.28 -11.15 -1.78
CA GLY A 652 -11.85 -10.89 -1.96
C GLY A 652 -11.08 -12.16 -2.33
N THR A 653 -9.78 -12.04 -2.63
CA THR A 653 -8.93 -13.22 -2.85
C THR A 653 -8.63 -13.94 -1.54
N THR A 654 -8.46 -13.18 -0.46
CA THR A 654 -8.35 -13.67 0.91
C THR A 654 -9.00 -12.66 1.86
N ILE A 655 -9.69 -13.15 2.88
CA ILE A 655 -10.23 -12.35 3.98
C ILE A 655 -9.37 -12.59 5.24
N GLY A 656 -8.69 -11.55 5.69
CA GLY A 656 -7.98 -11.50 6.96
C GLY A 656 -8.73 -10.65 7.99
N GLY A 657 -8.72 -11.09 9.24
CA GLY A 657 -9.37 -10.38 10.36
C GLY A 657 -10.90 -10.48 10.35
N THR A 658 -11.54 -9.74 11.27
CA THR A 658 -13.00 -9.65 11.45
C THR A 658 -13.35 -8.27 11.97
N PHE A 659 -14.56 -7.78 11.70
CA PHE A 659 -15.02 -6.54 12.33
C PHE A 659 -15.16 -6.70 13.84
N SER A 660 -14.49 -5.83 14.60
CA SER A 660 -14.53 -5.78 16.07
C SER A 660 -15.90 -5.37 16.61
N THR A 661 -16.68 -4.59 15.86
CA THR A 661 -18.04 -4.16 16.24
C THR A 661 -19.03 -4.42 15.11
N LEU A 662 -20.16 -5.04 15.45
CA LEU A 662 -21.25 -5.31 14.54
C LEU A 662 -22.50 -4.52 14.96
N ASN A 663 -22.91 -3.56 14.13
CA ASN A 663 -24.14 -2.78 14.34
C ASN A 663 -25.22 -3.30 13.40
N MET A 664 -26.07 -4.18 13.93
CA MET A 664 -27.08 -4.89 13.16
C MET A 664 -28.49 -4.31 13.39
N PRO A 665 -29.33 -4.20 12.33
CA PRO A 665 -30.69 -3.74 12.47
C PRO A 665 -31.56 -4.82 13.11
N THR A 666 -32.49 -4.42 13.97
CA THR A 666 -33.42 -5.35 14.63
C THR A 666 -34.28 -6.08 13.60
N LEU A 667 -34.29 -7.42 13.69
CA LEU A 667 -35.18 -8.27 12.89
C LEU A 667 -36.47 -8.59 13.66
N PRO A 668 -37.55 -8.99 12.95
CA PRO A 668 -38.74 -9.54 13.59
C PRO A 668 -38.43 -10.73 14.50
N SER A 669 -39.32 -11.00 15.46
CA SER A 669 -39.20 -12.15 16.36
C SER A 669 -39.00 -13.46 15.58
N GLY A 670 -38.10 -14.31 16.08
CA GLY A 670 -37.75 -15.57 15.42
C GLY A 670 -36.60 -15.47 14.43
N ARG A 671 -35.90 -14.33 14.35
CA ARG A 671 -34.77 -14.11 13.44
C ARG A 671 -33.62 -13.42 14.16
N MET A 672 -32.39 -13.80 13.82
CA MET A 672 -31.18 -13.09 14.20
C MET A 672 -30.23 -12.97 13.00
N TRP A 673 -29.35 -11.97 13.06
CA TRP A 673 -28.23 -11.89 12.14
C TRP A 673 -27.09 -12.78 12.64
N ALA A 674 -26.44 -13.46 11.71
CA ALA A 674 -25.12 -14.05 11.89
C ALA A 674 -24.18 -13.49 10.80
N VAL A 675 -22.89 -13.42 11.10
CA VAL A 675 -21.86 -12.98 10.14
C VAL A 675 -20.85 -14.09 9.98
N ASP A 676 -20.72 -14.55 8.75
CA ASP A 676 -19.78 -15.59 8.38
C ASP A 676 -18.58 -14.97 7.69
N TYR A 677 -17.40 -15.25 8.23
CA TYR A 677 -16.12 -14.91 7.63
C TYR A 677 -15.55 -16.18 7.00
N GLU A 678 -15.65 -16.26 5.68
CA GLU A 678 -15.06 -17.32 4.87
C GLU A 678 -13.69 -16.87 4.33
N GLU A 679 -12.93 -17.80 3.75
CA GLU A 679 -11.60 -17.51 3.19
C GLU A 679 -11.64 -16.40 2.12
N THR A 680 -12.73 -16.31 1.36
CA THR A 680 -12.86 -15.38 0.21
C THR A 680 -14.09 -14.46 0.29
N ALA A 681 -14.90 -14.55 1.35
CA ALA A 681 -16.14 -13.78 1.45
C ALA A 681 -16.56 -13.45 2.88
N VAL A 682 -17.25 -12.32 3.06
CA VAL A 682 -18.02 -12.03 4.27
C VAL A 682 -19.50 -12.06 3.94
N LYS A 683 -20.25 -12.90 4.64
CA LYS A 683 -21.69 -13.12 4.40
C LYS A 683 -22.52 -12.75 5.62
N LEU A 684 -23.57 -11.98 5.39
CA LEU A 684 -24.62 -11.78 6.38
C LEU A 684 -25.66 -12.87 6.22
N LYS A 685 -26.01 -13.57 7.31
CA LYS A 685 -27.04 -14.60 7.33
C LYS A 685 -28.17 -14.24 8.26
N VAL A 686 -29.37 -14.69 7.92
CA VAL A 686 -30.56 -14.56 8.77
C VAL A 686 -30.93 -15.95 9.29
N THR A 687 -30.61 -16.21 10.55
CA THR A 687 -30.81 -17.53 11.20
C THR A 687 -31.76 -17.46 12.40
N LEU A 688 -31.98 -18.60 13.05
CA LEU A 688 -32.77 -18.75 14.27
C LEU A 688 -32.00 -18.20 15.48
N PRO A 689 -32.66 -17.48 16.41
CA PRO A 689 -32.04 -17.12 17.68
C PRO A 689 -31.59 -18.36 18.45
N GLY A 690 -30.29 -18.47 18.75
CA GLY A 690 -29.73 -19.61 19.47
C GLY A 690 -28.98 -20.63 18.60
N ASP A 691 -28.99 -20.47 17.27
CA ASP A 691 -28.07 -21.14 16.33
C ASP A 691 -26.72 -20.43 16.42
N PHE A 692 -25.84 -20.96 17.26
CA PHE A 692 -24.55 -20.38 17.63
C PHE A 692 -23.39 -20.94 16.81
N ASP A 693 -23.54 -22.14 16.23
CA ASP A 693 -22.53 -22.73 15.34
C ASP A 693 -22.78 -22.44 13.86
N GLY A 694 -23.96 -21.89 13.53
CA GLY A 694 -24.32 -21.46 12.18
C GLY A 694 -24.73 -22.61 11.26
N ASP A 695 -25.07 -23.77 11.82
CA ASP A 695 -25.46 -24.97 11.07
C ASP A 695 -26.93 -24.99 10.62
N TRP A 696 -27.68 -23.91 10.92
CA TRP A 696 -29.09 -23.71 10.63
C TRP A 696 -30.06 -24.51 11.53
N SER A 697 -29.58 -25.06 12.63
CA SER A 697 -30.36 -25.70 13.68
C SER A 697 -30.11 -25.08 15.04
N VAL A 698 -30.98 -25.40 16.02
CA VAL A 698 -30.77 -25.00 17.41
C VAL A 698 -30.79 -26.26 18.27
N ASP A 699 -29.62 -26.81 18.57
CA ASP A 699 -29.48 -28.13 19.19
C ASP A 699 -28.41 -28.20 20.30
N ALA A 700 -27.91 -29.40 20.61
CA ALA A 700 -26.96 -29.59 21.69
C ALA A 700 -25.57 -29.02 21.40
N ASP A 701 -25.19 -28.91 20.12
CA ASP A 701 -23.88 -28.44 19.68
C ASP A 701 -23.78 -26.90 19.85
N ASP A 702 -24.87 -26.17 19.58
CA ASP A 702 -25.00 -24.76 19.95
C ASP A 702 -24.82 -24.52 21.43
N LEU A 703 -25.45 -25.35 22.27
CA LEU A 703 -25.33 -25.22 23.71
C LEU A 703 -23.89 -25.45 24.16
N ALA A 704 -23.13 -26.32 23.47
CA ALA A 704 -21.72 -26.53 23.75
C ALA A 704 -20.92 -25.25 23.48
N LEU A 705 -21.16 -24.58 22.34
CA LEU A 705 -20.54 -23.28 22.04
C LEU A 705 -20.94 -22.20 23.05
N TRP A 706 -22.22 -22.11 23.41
CA TRP A 706 -22.69 -21.18 24.43
C TRP A 706 -21.96 -21.38 25.76
N LYS A 707 -21.80 -22.64 26.20
CA LYS A 707 -21.10 -22.98 27.45
C LYS A 707 -19.64 -22.55 27.39
N THR A 708 -18.95 -22.77 26.28
CA THR A 708 -17.55 -22.38 26.12
C THR A 708 -17.36 -20.87 26.03
N GLY A 709 -18.34 -20.15 25.45
CA GLY A 709 -18.30 -18.69 25.30
C GLY A 709 -19.05 -17.91 26.39
N TYR A 710 -19.57 -18.57 27.43
CA TYR A 710 -20.35 -17.87 28.46
C TYR A 710 -19.48 -16.91 29.27
N GLY A 711 -19.92 -15.66 29.36
CA GLY A 711 -19.20 -14.58 30.03
C GLY A 711 -18.21 -13.82 29.14
N THR A 712 -18.00 -14.27 27.90
CA THR A 712 -17.23 -13.54 26.86
C THR A 712 -18.14 -13.19 25.69
N THR A 713 -18.46 -14.18 24.85
CA THR A 713 -19.29 -14.04 23.64
C THR A 713 -20.79 -14.11 23.95
N TYR A 714 -21.17 -14.95 24.92
CA TYR A 714 -22.56 -15.24 25.23
C TYR A 714 -22.91 -14.95 26.69
N ASN A 715 -24.18 -14.69 26.95
CA ASN A 715 -24.73 -14.38 28.26
C ASN A 715 -26.05 -15.13 28.53
N GLY A 716 -26.69 -14.85 29.67
CA GLY A 716 -27.93 -15.54 30.07
C GLY A 716 -29.13 -15.28 29.16
N ASN A 717 -29.19 -14.15 28.45
CA ASN A 717 -30.24 -13.90 27.47
C ASN A 717 -30.10 -14.81 26.25
N ASP A 718 -28.86 -15.09 25.82
CA ASP A 718 -28.59 -15.99 24.70
C ASP A 718 -29.01 -17.42 25.03
N LEU A 719 -28.78 -17.87 26.28
CA LEU A 719 -29.30 -19.16 26.75
C LEU A 719 -30.82 -19.24 26.70
N LEU A 720 -31.52 -18.16 27.06
CA LEU A 720 -32.98 -18.10 26.97
C LEU A 720 -33.47 -18.12 25.51
N GLN A 721 -32.68 -17.60 24.57
CA GLN A 721 -32.96 -17.75 23.14
C GLN A 721 -32.79 -19.20 22.73
N TRP A 722 -31.64 -19.81 22.98
CA TRP A 722 -31.40 -21.22 22.72
C TRP A 722 -32.52 -22.11 23.29
N GLN A 723 -32.90 -21.93 24.56
CA GLN A 723 -34.00 -22.69 25.18
C GLN A 723 -35.35 -22.52 24.47
N ARG A 724 -35.62 -21.33 23.92
CA ARG A 724 -36.87 -21.04 23.22
C ARG A 724 -36.92 -21.69 21.84
N TYR A 725 -35.79 -21.77 21.16
CA TYR A 725 -35.70 -22.28 19.80
C TYR A 725 -35.14 -23.70 19.71
N PHE A 726 -34.72 -24.32 20.82
CA PHE A 726 -34.18 -25.67 20.85
C PHE A 726 -35.09 -26.69 20.13
N GLY A 727 -34.47 -27.50 19.27
CA GLY A 727 -35.14 -28.46 18.40
C GLY A 727 -35.77 -27.87 17.15
N GLN A 728 -35.64 -26.56 16.92
CA GLN A 728 -35.98 -25.94 15.64
C GLN A 728 -34.79 -26.04 14.68
N SER A 729 -35.11 -26.20 13.40
CA SER A 729 -34.13 -26.12 12.32
C SER A 729 -34.78 -25.51 11.10
N ILE A 730 -33.99 -24.82 10.30
CA ILE A 730 -34.43 -24.35 8.99
C ILE A 730 -34.28 -25.54 8.04
N ALA A 731 -35.33 -26.37 7.96
CA ALA A 731 -35.32 -27.54 7.08
C ALA A 731 -35.10 -27.14 5.62
N GLY A 732 -33.87 -27.36 5.12
CA GLY A 732 -33.53 -27.41 3.71
C GLY A 732 -33.57 -26.08 2.95
N ALA A 733 -32.51 -25.29 3.06
CA ALA A 733 -32.03 -24.53 1.92
C ALA A 733 -30.86 -25.30 1.28
N ILE A 734 -31.18 -26.40 0.57
CA ILE A 734 -30.36 -26.71 -0.60
C ILE A 734 -30.67 -25.57 -1.56
N ALA A 735 -29.98 -24.45 -1.41
CA ALA A 735 -29.98 -23.43 -2.45
C ALA A 735 -29.51 -24.17 -3.70
N ALA A 736 -30.37 -24.22 -4.71
CA ALA A 736 -29.89 -24.45 -6.06
C ALA A 736 -28.79 -23.40 -6.27
N VAL A 737 -27.53 -23.84 -6.25
CA VAL A 737 -26.43 -23.06 -6.77
C VAL A 737 -26.92 -22.58 -8.13
N PRO A 738 -27.01 -21.27 -8.40
CA PRO A 738 -27.31 -20.82 -9.75
C PRO A 738 -26.22 -21.43 -10.63
N GLU A 739 -26.57 -22.46 -11.40
CA GLU A 739 -25.71 -22.88 -12.49
C GLU A 739 -25.45 -21.60 -13.30
N PRO A 740 -24.18 -21.27 -13.63
CA PRO A 740 -23.89 -20.14 -14.49
C PRO A 740 -24.79 -20.32 -15.71
N THR A 741 -25.73 -19.39 -15.89
CA THR A 741 -26.84 -19.57 -16.85
C THR A 741 -26.28 -20.19 -18.12
N THR A 742 -26.90 -21.28 -18.59
CA THR A 742 -26.47 -21.98 -19.81
C THR A 742 -26.34 -21.00 -21.00
N GLY A 743 -26.98 -19.83 -20.92
CA GLY A 743 -26.77 -18.68 -21.80
C GLY A 743 -25.36 -18.06 -21.78
N GLY A 744 -24.69 -17.95 -20.63
CA GLY A 744 -23.31 -17.47 -20.50
C GLY A 744 -22.27 -18.44 -21.09
N LEU A 745 -22.41 -19.74 -20.83
CA LEU A 745 -21.59 -20.77 -21.47
C LEU A 745 -21.86 -20.88 -22.98
N MET A 746 -23.10 -20.70 -23.44
CA MET A 746 -23.41 -20.62 -24.87
C MET A 746 -22.93 -19.32 -25.52
N LEU A 747 -22.87 -18.19 -24.81
CA LEU A 747 -22.28 -16.95 -25.33
C LEU A 747 -20.76 -17.07 -25.46
N VAL A 748 -20.08 -17.66 -24.48
CA VAL A 748 -18.62 -17.91 -24.51
C VAL A 748 -18.28 -18.95 -25.59
N ALA A 749 -19.08 -20.01 -25.74
CA ALA A 749 -18.90 -20.97 -26.83
C ALA A 749 -19.20 -20.37 -28.21
N ALA A 750 -20.21 -19.49 -28.35
CA ALA A 750 -20.52 -18.80 -29.60
C ALA A 750 -19.46 -17.76 -29.98
N LEU A 751 -18.90 -17.04 -29.00
CA LEU A 751 -17.79 -16.09 -29.20
C LEU A 751 -16.48 -16.83 -29.53
N GLY A 752 -16.23 -17.98 -28.90
CA GLY A 752 -15.10 -18.87 -29.24
C GLY A 752 -15.18 -19.45 -30.65
N LEU A 753 -16.37 -19.89 -31.08
CA LEU A 753 -16.59 -20.40 -32.45
C LEU A 753 -16.54 -19.29 -33.52
N ALA A 754 -16.93 -18.06 -33.20
CA ALA A 754 -16.78 -16.90 -34.08
C ALA A 754 -15.32 -16.46 -34.24
N ALA A 755 -14.51 -16.54 -33.17
CA ALA A 755 -13.08 -16.26 -33.21
C ALA A 755 -12.29 -17.30 -34.00
N VAL A 756 -12.65 -18.59 -33.91
CA VAL A 756 -12.02 -19.68 -34.69
C VAL A 756 -12.40 -19.62 -36.17
N ARG A 757 -13.64 -19.18 -36.51
CA ARG A 757 -14.03 -18.96 -37.92
C ARG A 757 -13.35 -17.75 -38.57
N ARG A 758 -13.01 -16.70 -37.81
CA ARG A 758 -12.23 -15.56 -38.33
C ARG A 758 -10.75 -15.87 -38.56
N ARG A 759 -10.19 -16.90 -37.93
CA ARG A 759 -8.79 -17.34 -38.14
C ARG A 759 -8.60 -18.38 -39.26
N ARG A 760 -9.67 -18.82 -39.94
CA ARG A 760 -9.58 -19.73 -41.13
C ARG A 760 -10.05 -19.06 -42.43
N GLY A 761 -10.04 -17.74 -42.47
CA GLY A 761 -10.43 -16.94 -43.63
C GLY A 761 -9.53 -15.72 -43.81
N VAL A 762 -8.22 -15.93 -43.81
CA VAL A 762 -7.19 -15.15 -44.52
C VAL A 762 -6.19 -16.16 -45.07
#